data_AF-A0A927NUH8-F1
#
_entry.id   AF-A0A927NUH8-F1
#
_cell.length_a   1.000
_cell.length_b   1.000
_cell.length_c   1.000
_cell.angle_alpha   90.00
_cell.angle_beta   90.00
_cell.angle_gamma   90.00
#
_symmetry.space_group_name_H-M   'P 1'
#
loop_
_entity.id
_entity.type
_entity.pdbx_description
1 polymer ?
#
loop_
_entity_poly.entity_id
_entity_poly.type
_entity_poly.pdbx_seq_one_letter_code
_entity_poly.pdbx_strand_id
1 'polypeptide(L)'
;MKLRKILCGIMTVATLFATTLALSSCEDVGFINGLFGAPEENGAEQTCQHVWGEWDVVVESTCTSEGERIRVCTLDETHVEKETIKKLDHVFETYVEDDNATCLADATKTAYCEYGCNTKDVVAIEGTKLEHIFETYVEDDNATCLADATRTSVCERGCNTKDVVAIEGTKLEHIFETYVADGNATCFADGTRTALCERGCNTKHSIADEGTKLEHVYENYVADGNATCYADGTKTAYCEHGCKTTNTIADEGSIVGHSFTNYIANGDADCLNDGTKTAVCDYELCDEKETIADEGSALGHTFSLGECIRCDETTELTFVGAPSVSNFYYGEKMSVTSCRVVNESGKYVTSGTWTAKLIDENVSGSSTDISAEVEVTFTPSDTQYAPISKMVEASVKAVSKYENNYYATIDGALKAANDAGSGMVYVLPLGYSLDSGKAKTAKTITTTKEIKAGVILAIPYENSSDASNGTGTTVSSSGVISINESTALAEKSGANNMFESTSLSSYTTYCKNLITVNTDLANYGKIIVGGRLNGGTGGATLSSCSAGEYAKIQINANKNIVGKDGSEIYCLGAIAGSASTAKIVLESNATLSSPFNVVEHRGGGVYTPMSGLSYSNLLGAVFGGTVTAKIKTSPFNRFYLPNVTAKTVFNAGSNLIGIADLYANSSHNITAISLIGSTNKALIQLSGNSYVENSYFLKVHTLDIYGSASINSLYLEINSPKGSGKIGFDTKDVLFPISWHWNISLKAIDGEKATVTCASQKLKIMPGAILTVDKNVTLKTPAIAVYDDSFQDVGIQSSKYQADYALYDGRDGQLIVNGALECTSLGGVVTANEDGATISCSSNSVDTPELTAYTAANLSSMNLGSATYSSDKQTLTLAIYSNGNVSTKQTASAGTYTSIGGGWQKAS
;
A
#
# COMPACT_ATOMS: atom_id res chain seq x y z
N MET A 1 -42.50 25.25 -3.06
CA MET A 1 -43.97 25.37 -3.25
C MET A 1 -44.61 23.97 -3.30
N LYS A 2 -45.94 23.82 -3.46
CA LYS A 2 -46.71 22.61 -3.10
C LYS A 2 -47.11 21.67 -4.27
N LEU A 3 -46.95 20.35 -4.03
CA LEU A 3 -47.81 19.20 -4.42
C LEU A 3 -48.21 18.90 -5.89
N ARG A 4 -47.83 17.70 -6.38
CA ARG A 4 -48.69 16.51 -6.76
C ARG A 4 -47.78 15.46 -7.46
N LYS A 5 -47.73 14.17 -7.08
CA LYS A 5 -48.68 13.02 -7.27
C LYS A 5 -48.85 12.60 -8.75
N ILE A 6 -48.77 11.31 -9.16
CA ILE A 6 -48.46 10.03 -8.46
C ILE A 6 -48.04 8.89 -9.45
N LEU A 7 -47.60 7.74 -8.91
CA LEU A 7 -47.36 6.38 -9.48
C LEU A 7 -48.48 5.80 -10.41
N CYS A 8 -48.39 4.62 -11.06
CA CYS A 8 -47.34 3.68 -11.55
C CYS A 8 -48.04 2.40 -12.13
N GLY A 9 -47.35 1.58 -12.94
CA GLY A 9 -47.66 0.16 -13.21
C GLY A 9 -48.50 -0.14 -14.48
N ILE A 10 -48.63 -1.38 -15.00
CA ILE A 10 -47.83 -2.64 -15.08
C ILE A 10 -48.77 -3.78 -15.58
N MET A 11 -48.21 -4.78 -16.29
CA MET A 11 -48.71 -6.17 -16.52
C MET A 11 -49.62 -6.59 -17.72
N THR A 12 -49.09 -7.61 -18.44
CA THR A 12 -49.67 -8.86 -19.02
C THR A 12 -50.98 -8.93 -19.82
N VAL A 13 -50.83 -9.38 -21.07
CA VAL A 13 -51.35 -10.65 -21.66
C VAL A 13 -52.74 -11.15 -21.23
N ALA A 14 -53.67 -11.21 -22.21
CA ALA A 14 -54.70 -12.26 -22.31
C ALA A 14 -55.19 -12.41 -23.77
N THR A 15 -55.55 -13.62 -24.18
CA THR A 15 -56.20 -13.93 -25.48
C THR A 15 -57.68 -14.31 -25.29
N LEU A 16 -58.56 -14.00 -26.26
CA LEU A 16 -59.56 -14.95 -26.78
C LEU A 16 -60.28 -14.45 -28.05
N PHE A 17 -61.00 -15.37 -28.71
CA PHE A 17 -61.80 -15.16 -29.94
C PHE A 17 -63.22 -14.66 -29.64
N ALA A 18 -63.82 -13.92 -30.60
CA ALA A 18 -65.14 -14.24 -31.21
C ALA A 18 -65.49 -13.27 -32.37
N THR A 19 -66.35 -13.71 -33.30
CA THR A 19 -66.76 -12.98 -34.53
C THR A 19 -68.25 -12.61 -34.54
N THR A 20 -68.64 -11.50 -35.18
CA THR A 20 -69.78 -11.42 -36.15
C THR A 20 -69.88 -10.04 -36.85
N LEU A 21 -70.72 -9.92 -37.89
CA LEU A 21 -70.78 -8.83 -38.89
C LEU A 21 -71.86 -7.75 -38.61
N ALA A 22 -71.73 -6.55 -39.22
CA ALA A 22 -72.87 -5.74 -39.71
C ALA A 22 -72.47 -4.72 -40.83
N LEU A 23 -73.41 -4.46 -41.74
CA LEU A 23 -73.36 -3.87 -43.10
C LEU A 23 -73.17 -2.32 -43.27
N SER A 24 -72.99 -1.91 -44.54
CA SER A 24 -73.42 -0.63 -45.21
C SER A 24 -72.51 0.62 -45.00
N SER A 25 -72.39 1.62 -45.92
CA SER A 25 -73.05 2.02 -47.19
C SER A 25 -72.08 2.92 -48.04
N CYS A 26 -72.32 3.54 -49.23
CA CYS A 26 -73.42 3.61 -50.23
C CYS A 26 -72.91 4.17 -51.61
N GLU A 27 -73.81 4.23 -52.62
CA GLU A 27 -74.02 5.24 -53.73
C GLU A 27 -72.82 6.02 -54.37
N ASP A 28 -72.54 5.89 -55.68
CA ASP A 28 -73.09 6.59 -56.89
C ASP A 28 -72.33 7.90 -57.28
N VAL A 29 -72.35 8.48 -58.49
CA VAL A 29 -73.18 8.38 -59.73
C VAL A 29 -72.26 8.48 -60.98
N GLY A 30 -72.55 8.02 -62.21
CA GLY A 30 -73.64 8.39 -63.16
C GLY A 30 -73.03 8.97 -64.47
N PHE A 31 -73.73 9.36 -65.56
CA PHE A 31 -75.05 9.04 -66.18
C PHE A 31 -75.16 9.86 -67.51
N ILE A 32 -75.84 9.51 -68.61
CA ILE A 32 -76.53 8.27 -69.07
C ILE A 32 -75.86 7.86 -70.42
N ASN A 33 -76.38 7.59 -71.64
CA ASN A 33 -77.68 7.35 -72.35
C ASN A 33 -77.31 6.59 -73.67
N GLY A 34 -78.12 5.93 -74.51
CA GLY A 34 -79.56 5.65 -74.69
C GLY A 34 -79.70 4.78 -75.99
N LEU A 35 -80.81 4.60 -76.71
CA LEU A 35 -82.24 4.93 -76.57
C LEU A 35 -83.05 4.14 -77.64
N PHE A 36 -84.29 3.67 -77.34
CA PHE A 36 -85.21 2.86 -78.19
C PHE A 36 -84.77 1.41 -78.53
N GLY A 37 -85.64 0.38 -78.61
CA GLY A 37 -87.05 0.26 -78.18
C GLY A 37 -87.82 -0.94 -78.80
N ALA A 38 -88.74 -1.56 -78.02
CA ALA A 38 -89.77 -2.57 -78.38
C ALA A 38 -89.32 -4.07 -78.61
N PRO A 39 -90.24 -5.07 -78.56
CA PRO A 39 -89.91 -6.49 -78.26
C PRO A 39 -90.37 -7.55 -79.32
N GLU A 40 -90.40 -8.83 -78.91
CA GLU A 40 -90.78 -10.08 -79.63
C GLU A 40 -89.69 -10.66 -80.58
N GLU A 41 -89.56 -11.97 -80.83
CA GLU A 41 -90.48 -13.11 -80.65
C GLU A 41 -89.79 -14.44 -80.20
N ASN A 42 -90.46 -15.59 -80.36
CA ASN A 42 -90.18 -16.92 -79.77
C ASN A 42 -88.84 -17.61 -80.13
N GLY A 43 -88.34 -18.46 -79.21
CA GLY A 43 -87.36 -19.52 -79.52
C GLY A 43 -86.98 -20.36 -78.30
N ALA A 44 -87.28 -21.67 -78.30
CA ALA A 44 -86.93 -22.59 -77.23
C ALA A 44 -86.01 -23.70 -77.75
N GLU A 45 -84.78 -23.78 -77.24
CA GLU A 45 -83.80 -24.82 -77.58
C GLU A 45 -83.30 -25.56 -76.34
N GLN A 46 -82.77 -26.76 -76.55
CA GLN A 46 -82.53 -27.74 -75.49
C GLN A 46 -81.15 -27.57 -74.84
N THR A 47 -81.08 -27.65 -73.51
CA THR A 47 -79.82 -27.86 -72.80
C THR A 47 -79.33 -29.29 -72.99
N CYS A 48 -78.32 -29.50 -73.83
CA CYS A 48 -77.59 -30.77 -73.87
C CYS A 48 -76.60 -30.83 -72.70
N GLN A 49 -76.49 -31.97 -72.01
CA GLN A 49 -75.45 -32.20 -71.01
C GLN A 49 -74.27 -32.92 -71.66
N HIS A 50 -73.13 -32.24 -71.76
CA HIS A 50 -71.87 -32.84 -72.22
C HIS A 50 -71.35 -33.88 -71.22
N VAL A 51 -70.84 -35.00 -71.73
CA VAL A 51 -70.15 -36.03 -70.95
C VAL A 51 -68.67 -35.97 -71.32
N TRP A 52 -67.91 -35.19 -70.56
CA TRP A 52 -66.49 -34.95 -70.80
C TRP A 52 -65.64 -36.20 -70.51
N GLY A 53 -64.59 -36.40 -71.32
CA GLY A 53 -63.55 -37.38 -71.07
C GLY A 53 -62.52 -36.95 -70.02
N GLU A 54 -61.44 -37.74 -69.93
CA GLU A 54 -60.25 -37.39 -69.14
C GLU A 54 -59.51 -36.17 -69.71
N TRP A 55 -58.62 -35.59 -68.90
CA TRP A 55 -57.79 -34.45 -69.31
C TRP A 55 -56.45 -34.92 -69.89
N ASP A 56 -56.20 -34.60 -71.17
CA ASP A 56 -54.92 -34.80 -71.84
C ASP A 56 -54.08 -33.50 -71.80
N VAL A 57 -52.81 -33.59 -71.40
CA VAL A 57 -51.86 -32.46 -71.47
C VAL A 57 -51.38 -32.32 -72.92
N VAL A 58 -51.60 -31.15 -73.51
CA VAL A 58 -51.20 -30.86 -74.91
C VAL A 58 -50.03 -29.89 -75.00
N VAL A 59 -49.77 -29.12 -73.94
CA VAL A 59 -48.57 -28.30 -73.76
C VAL A 59 -48.09 -28.45 -72.32
N GLU A 60 -46.88 -28.95 -72.12
CA GLU A 60 -46.26 -29.05 -70.79
C GLU A 60 -45.93 -27.67 -70.21
N SER A 61 -46.18 -27.49 -68.92
CA SER A 61 -45.81 -26.27 -68.20
C SER A 61 -44.29 -26.18 -67.97
N THR A 62 -43.75 -24.97 -68.04
CA THR A 62 -42.34 -24.69 -67.71
C THR A 62 -42.26 -23.60 -66.64
N CYS A 63 -41.06 -23.28 -66.15
CA CYS A 63 -40.88 -22.14 -65.24
C CYS A 63 -40.97 -20.76 -65.91
N THR A 64 -41.14 -20.69 -67.25
CA THR A 64 -41.29 -19.42 -67.98
C THR A 64 -42.66 -19.28 -68.66
N SER A 65 -43.25 -20.39 -69.08
CA SER A 65 -44.49 -20.47 -69.87
C SER A 65 -45.47 -21.44 -69.24
N GLU A 66 -46.75 -21.06 -69.24
CA GLU A 66 -47.85 -21.90 -68.76
C GLU A 66 -48.10 -23.08 -69.71
N GLY A 67 -48.60 -24.18 -69.17
CA GLY A 67 -49.02 -25.34 -69.97
C GLY A 67 -50.50 -25.27 -70.32
N GLU A 68 -50.97 -26.23 -71.11
CA GLU A 68 -52.38 -26.37 -71.49
C GLU A 68 -52.78 -27.85 -71.46
N ARG A 69 -53.92 -28.15 -70.86
CA ARG A 69 -54.61 -29.44 -70.97
C ARG A 69 -56.00 -29.26 -71.59
N ILE A 70 -56.46 -30.28 -72.30
CA ILE A 70 -57.78 -30.30 -72.93
C ILE A 70 -58.57 -31.55 -72.53
N ARG A 71 -59.88 -31.49 -72.62
CA ARG A 71 -60.74 -32.68 -72.61
C ARG A 71 -61.84 -32.55 -73.65
N VAL A 72 -62.19 -33.67 -74.27
CA VAL A 72 -63.17 -33.73 -75.37
C VAL A 72 -64.48 -34.34 -74.84
N CYS A 73 -65.61 -33.91 -75.36
CA CYS A 73 -66.91 -34.51 -75.04
C CYS A 73 -67.02 -35.90 -75.70
N THR A 74 -67.22 -36.94 -74.90
CA THR A 74 -67.33 -38.35 -75.37
C THR A 74 -68.56 -38.64 -76.24
N LEU A 75 -69.49 -37.67 -76.33
CA LEU A 75 -70.67 -37.73 -77.18
C LEU A 75 -70.56 -36.87 -78.45
N ASP A 76 -69.57 -35.99 -78.53
CA ASP A 76 -69.35 -35.08 -79.66
C ASP A 76 -67.91 -34.55 -79.67
N GLU A 77 -67.11 -35.05 -80.60
CA GLU A 77 -65.68 -34.73 -80.74
C GLU A 77 -65.41 -33.25 -81.10
N THR A 78 -66.44 -32.49 -81.52
CA THR A 78 -66.29 -31.05 -81.82
C THR A 78 -66.31 -30.17 -80.58
N HIS A 79 -66.80 -30.68 -79.45
CA HIS A 79 -66.84 -29.97 -78.17
C HIS A 79 -65.58 -30.28 -77.35
N VAL A 80 -64.72 -29.27 -77.18
CA VAL A 80 -63.44 -29.35 -76.47
C VAL A 80 -63.37 -28.28 -75.39
N GLU A 81 -63.07 -28.67 -74.16
CA GLU A 81 -62.79 -27.77 -73.03
C GLU A 81 -61.27 -27.66 -72.83
N LYS A 82 -60.78 -26.49 -72.42
CA LYS A 82 -59.36 -26.19 -72.21
C LYS A 82 -59.10 -25.60 -70.83
N GLU A 83 -57.98 -25.96 -70.21
CA GLU A 83 -57.54 -25.41 -68.92
C GLU A 83 -56.03 -25.15 -68.92
N THR A 84 -55.62 -24.01 -68.36
CA THR A 84 -54.23 -23.57 -68.26
C THR A 84 -53.53 -24.22 -67.05
N ILE A 85 -52.38 -24.83 -67.28
CA ILE A 85 -51.51 -25.38 -66.23
C ILE A 85 -50.55 -24.28 -65.79
N LYS A 86 -50.50 -24.02 -64.47
CA LYS A 86 -49.58 -23.02 -63.89
C LYS A 86 -48.12 -23.33 -64.24
N LYS A 87 -47.31 -22.27 -64.32
CA LYS A 87 -45.85 -22.36 -64.43
C LYS A 87 -45.27 -23.16 -63.26
N LEU A 88 -44.15 -23.84 -63.51
CA LEU A 88 -43.33 -24.44 -62.46
C LEU A 88 -42.60 -23.35 -61.66
N ASP A 89 -42.45 -23.53 -60.36
CA ASP A 89 -41.61 -22.66 -59.53
C ASP A 89 -40.12 -22.80 -59.93
N HIS A 90 -39.32 -21.77 -59.64
CA HIS A 90 -37.87 -21.83 -59.90
C HIS A 90 -37.14 -22.63 -58.81
N VAL A 91 -36.35 -23.62 -59.22
CA VAL A 91 -35.48 -24.42 -58.33
C VAL A 91 -34.03 -23.92 -58.44
N PHE A 92 -33.36 -23.76 -57.29
CA PHE A 92 -31.99 -23.26 -57.15
C PHE A 92 -31.20 -24.10 -56.13
N GLU A 93 -30.43 -25.10 -56.56
CA GLU A 93 -29.63 -25.94 -55.64
C GLU A 93 -28.15 -25.53 -55.58
N THR A 94 -27.52 -25.29 -56.73
CA THR A 94 -26.09 -24.99 -56.81
C THR A 94 -25.80 -23.48 -56.75
N TYR A 95 -25.29 -23.01 -55.61
CA TYR A 95 -24.78 -21.65 -55.42
C TYR A 95 -23.26 -21.58 -55.63
N VAL A 96 -22.79 -20.48 -56.24
CA VAL A 96 -21.37 -20.12 -56.38
C VAL A 96 -21.13 -18.78 -55.68
N GLU A 97 -20.04 -18.65 -54.93
CA GLU A 97 -19.69 -17.42 -54.20
C GLU A 97 -19.18 -16.34 -55.17
N ASP A 98 -19.60 -15.10 -54.96
CA ASP A 98 -19.34 -13.97 -55.88
C ASP A 98 -18.07 -13.15 -55.49
N ASP A 99 -17.33 -13.56 -54.43
CA ASP A 99 -16.09 -12.96 -53.91
C ASP A 99 -16.09 -11.42 -53.70
N ASN A 100 -17.28 -10.84 -53.52
CA ASN A 100 -17.53 -9.40 -53.58
C ASN A 100 -17.68 -8.70 -52.21
N ALA A 101 -17.15 -9.30 -51.13
CA ALA A 101 -17.19 -8.73 -49.79
C ALA A 101 -16.53 -7.33 -49.70
N THR A 102 -17.11 -6.48 -48.86
CA THR A 102 -16.60 -5.13 -48.58
C THR A 102 -16.61 -4.84 -47.08
N CYS A 103 -16.12 -3.68 -46.66
CA CYS A 103 -16.23 -3.23 -45.26
C CYS A 103 -17.60 -2.59 -44.91
N LEU A 104 -18.59 -2.66 -45.80
CA LEU A 104 -19.96 -2.20 -45.56
C LEU A 104 -21.01 -3.30 -45.76
N ALA A 105 -20.78 -4.18 -46.74
CA ALA A 105 -21.65 -5.30 -47.11
C ALA A 105 -20.87 -6.62 -47.17
N ASP A 106 -21.53 -7.69 -46.74
CA ASP A 106 -21.08 -9.08 -46.86
C ASP A 106 -20.95 -9.50 -48.34
N ALA A 107 -20.22 -10.59 -48.59
CA ALA A 107 -20.24 -11.25 -49.90
C ALA A 107 -21.63 -11.79 -50.24
N THR A 108 -21.91 -11.96 -51.53
CA THR A 108 -23.04 -12.72 -52.04
C THR A 108 -22.60 -14.06 -52.63
N LYS A 109 -23.59 -14.94 -52.82
CA LYS A 109 -23.49 -16.11 -53.68
C LYS A 109 -24.68 -16.17 -54.61
N THR A 110 -24.44 -16.54 -55.87
CA THR A 110 -25.44 -16.60 -56.94
C THR A 110 -25.74 -18.05 -57.32
N ALA A 111 -27.02 -18.40 -57.47
CA ALA A 111 -27.48 -19.63 -58.11
C ALA A 111 -28.30 -19.32 -59.37
N TYR A 112 -28.28 -20.20 -60.35
CA TYR A 112 -29.11 -20.10 -61.56
C TYR A 112 -30.18 -21.19 -61.55
N CYS A 113 -31.36 -20.89 -62.09
CA CYS A 113 -32.46 -21.84 -62.07
C CYS A 113 -32.16 -23.05 -62.96
N GLU A 114 -32.27 -24.25 -62.40
CA GLU A 114 -31.79 -25.50 -63.04
C GLU A 114 -32.52 -25.84 -64.35
N TYR A 115 -33.74 -25.33 -64.52
CA TYR A 115 -34.52 -25.43 -65.76
C TYR A 115 -33.98 -24.55 -66.91
N GLY A 116 -32.79 -23.95 -66.78
CA GLY A 116 -32.06 -23.29 -67.87
C GLY A 116 -32.62 -21.94 -68.33
N CYS A 117 -33.57 -21.36 -67.57
CA CYS A 117 -34.27 -20.13 -67.95
C CYS A 117 -33.48 -18.83 -67.70
N ASN A 118 -32.26 -18.91 -67.16
CA ASN A 118 -31.39 -17.80 -66.77
C ASN A 118 -31.93 -16.86 -65.68
N THR A 119 -33.10 -17.14 -65.06
CA THR A 119 -33.43 -16.57 -63.75
C THR A 119 -32.35 -16.96 -62.75
N LYS A 120 -31.93 -16.01 -61.92
CA LYS A 120 -30.94 -16.23 -60.86
C LYS A 120 -31.49 -15.82 -59.50
N ASP A 121 -31.02 -16.49 -58.44
CA ASP A 121 -31.16 -16.06 -57.05
C ASP A 121 -29.79 -15.60 -56.52
N VAL A 122 -29.78 -14.65 -55.60
CA VAL A 122 -28.57 -14.02 -55.05
C VAL A 122 -28.76 -13.79 -53.55
N VAL A 123 -27.97 -14.51 -52.75
CA VAL A 123 -28.11 -14.58 -51.28
C VAL A 123 -26.83 -14.07 -50.62
N ALA A 124 -26.96 -13.27 -49.56
CA ALA A 124 -25.81 -12.79 -48.78
C ALA A 124 -25.20 -13.89 -47.90
N ILE A 125 -23.90 -13.81 -47.65
CA ILE A 125 -23.14 -14.73 -46.80
C ILE A 125 -22.82 -13.99 -45.48
N GLU A 126 -23.74 -14.05 -44.52
CA GLU A 126 -23.64 -13.29 -43.26
C GLU A 126 -22.31 -13.54 -42.51
N GLY A 127 -21.65 -12.46 -42.11
CA GLY A 127 -20.39 -12.51 -41.34
C GLY A 127 -19.13 -12.48 -42.21
N THR A 128 -19.23 -12.08 -43.48
CA THR A 128 -18.10 -12.00 -44.42
C THR A 128 -17.60 -10.57 -44.69
N LYS A 129 -18.16 -9.56 -44.02
CA LYS A 129 -17.66 -8.16 -44.11
C LYS A 129 -16.18 -8.07 -43.79
N LEU A 130 -15.44 -7.34 -44.62
CA LEU A 130 -14.01 -7.11 -44.44
C LEU A 130 -13.77 -6.03 -43.37
N GLU A 131 -12.78 -6.22 -42.51
CA GLU A 131 -12.42 -5.21 -41.51
C GLU A 131 -11.93 -3.90 -42.15
N HIS A 132 -12.19 -2.77 -41.48
CA HIS A 132 -11.67 -1.46 -41.86
C HIS A 132 -10.14 -1.42 -41.71
N ILE A 133 -9.45 -0.77 -42.64
CA ILE A 133 -7.99 -0.60 -42.63
C ILE A 133 -7.66 0.88 -42.46
N PHE A 134 -6.82 1.18 -41.47
CA PHE A 134 -6.37 2.53 -41.09
C PHE A 134 -4.84 2.51 -40.94
N GLU A 135 -4.11 2.90 -41.99
CA GLU A 135 -2.63 2.92 -41.96
C GLU A 135 -2.10 4.36 -41.86
N THR A 136 -2.67 5.28 -42.64
CA THR A 136 -2.30 6.70 -42.62
C THR A 136 -3.15 7.52 -41.64
N TYR A 137 -2.51 8.11 -40.61
CA TYR A 137 -3.12 9.07 -39.68
C TYR A 137 -2.56 10.48 -39.94
N VAL A 138 -3.42 11.49 -39.82
CA VAL A 138 -3.07 12.91 -39.90
C VAL A 138 -3.38 13.56 -38.55
N GLU A 139 -2.46 14.38 -38.03
CA GLU A 139 -2.65 15.09 -36.74
C GLU A 139 -3.68 16.21 -36.89
N ASP A 140 -4.56 16.36 -35.89
CA ASP A 140 -5.71 17.29 -35.94
C ASP A 140 -5.42 18.65 -35.27
N ASP A 141 -4.19 18.87 -34.76
CA ASP A 141 -3.69 20.11 -34.11
C ASP A 141 -4.59 20.71 -33.01
N ASN A 142 -5.46 19.89 -32.40
CA ASN A 142 -6.57 20.32 -31.55
C ASN A 142 -6.31 20.18 -30.03
N ALA A 143 -5.03 20.14 -29.62
CA ALA A 143 -4.64 20.06 -28.21
C ALA A 143 -5.22 21.23 -27.37
N THR A 144 -5.61 20.93 -26.14
CA THR A 144 -6.09 21.90 -25.16
C THR A 144 -5.42 21.68 -23.82
N CYS A 145 -5.69 22.53 -22.82
CA CYS A 145 -5.25 22.29 -21.45
C CYS A 145 -6.18 21.36 -20.63
N LEU A 146 -7.05 20.59 -21.30
CA LEU A 146 -7.91 19.57 -20.68
C LEU A 146 -7.81 18.21 -21.41
N ALA A 147 -7.65 18.24 -22.74
CA ALA A 147 -7.51 17.08 -23.61
C ALA A 147 -6.27 17.20 -24.50
N ASP A 148 -5.60 16.06 -24.72
CA ASP A 148 -4.53 15.90 -25.70
C ASP A 148 -5.05 16.16 -27.14
N ALA A 149 -4.14 16.41 -28.07
CA ALA A 149 -4.47 16.40 -29.49
C ALA A 149 -4.96 15.02 -29.94
N THR A 150 -5.73 14.98 -31.02
CA THR A 150 -6.06 13.76 -31.75
C THR A 150 -5.31 13.69 -33.08
N ARG A 151 -5.30 12.49 -33.66
CA ARG A 151 -4.98 12.24 -35.06
C ARG A 151 -6.06 11.36 -35.67
N THR A 152 -6.46 11.69 -36.90
CA THR A 152 -7.54 11.03 -37.64
C THR A 152 -6.99 10.21 -38.79
N SER A 153 -7.47 8.97 -38.94
CA SER A 153 -7.32 8.16 -40.16
C SER A 153 -8.68 7.99 -40.85
N VAL A 154 -8.67 7.75 -42.17
CA VAL A 154 -9.87 7.47 -42.97
C VAL A 154 -9.69 6.10 -43.60
N CYS A 155 -10.68 5.22 -43.48
CA CYS A 155 -10.57 3.83 -43.90
C CYS A 155 -10.23 3.71 -45.39
N GLU A 156 -9.05 3.15 -45.69
CA GLU A 156 -8.43 3.18 -47.02
C GLU A 156 -9.18 2.30 -48.05
N ARG A 157 -10.10 1.45 -47.58
CA ARG A 157 -11.11 0.77 -48.41
C ARG A 157 -12.21 1.69 -48.99
N GLY A 158 -12.11 3.01 -48.80
CA GLY A 158 -12.95 4.02 -49.47
C GLY A 158 -14.35 4.26 -48.87
N CYS A 159 -14.68 3.63 -47.73
CA CYS A 159 -16.01 3.75 -47.11
C CYS A 159 -16.22 5.05 -46.29
N ASN A 160 -15.20 5.90 -46.16
CA ASN A 160 -15.20 7.15 -45.38
C ASN A 160 -15.43 7.00 -43.86
N THR A 161 -15.46 5.78 -43.33
CA THR A 161 -15.32 5.54 -41.88
C THR A 161 -14.03 6.19 -41.40
N LYS A 162 -14.08 6.86 -40.24
CA LYS A 162 -12.91 7.48 -39.61
C LYS A 162 -12.53 6.74 -38.34
N ASP A 163 -11.25 6.66 -38.07
CA ASP A 163 -10.71 6.35 -36.74
C ASP A 163 -10.01 7.60 -36.19
N VAL A 164 -10.12 7.82 -34.87
CA VAL A 164 -9.63 9.04 -34.21
C VAL A 164 -8.97 8.66 -32.89
N VAL A 165 -7.66 8.88 -32.80
CA VAL A 165 -6.82 8.42 -31.70
C VAL A 165 -6.15 9.60 -31.00
N ALA A 166 -6.14 9.62 -29.67
CA ALA A 166 -5.45 10.64 -28.89
C ALA A 166 -3.92 10.49 -28.95
N ILE A 167 -3.21 11.61 -28.91
CA ILE A 167 -1.74 11.69 -28.90
C ILE A 167 -1.29 12.00 -27.46
N GLU A 168 -1.11 10.97 -26.64
CA GLU A 168 -0.83 11.12 -25.21
C GLU A 168 0.39 12.02 -24.93
N GLY A 169 0.22 12.99 -24.01
CA GLY A 169 1.28 13.90 -23.59
C GLY A 169 1.35 15.21 -24.40
N THR A 170 0.30 15.55 -25.14
CA THR A 170 0.21 16.79 -25.95
C THR A 170 -0.71 17.85 -25.33
N LYS A 171 -1.35 17.58 -24.18
CA LYS A 171 -2.06 18.60 -23.39
C LYS A 171 -1.21 19.86 -23.19
N LEU A 172 -1.81 21.02 -23.47
CA LEU A 172 -1.16 22.32 -23.31
C LEU A 172 -1.15 22.77 -21.84
N GLU A 173 -0.07 23.40 -21.39
CA GLU A 173 0.01 23.94 -20.03
C GLU A 173 -1.04 25.05 -19.79
N HIS A 174 -1.52 25.14 -18.55
CA HIS A 174 -2.39 26.24 -18.11
C HIS A 174 -1.59 27.56 -18.05
N ILE A 175 -2.19 28.65 -18.54
CA ILE A 175 -1.58 29.99 -18.55
C ILE A 175 -2.35 30.88 -17.57
N PHE A 176 -1.63 31.55 -16.68
CA PHE A 176 -2.16 32.39 -15.61
C PHE A 176 -1.38 33.72 -15.55
N GLU A 177 -1.80 34.74 -16.28
CA GLU A 177 -1.13 36.06 -16.29
C GLU A 177 -1.87 37.05 -15.38
N THR A 178 -3.20 37.11 -15.49
CA THR A 178 -4.05 38.07 -14.77
C THR A 178 -4.56 37.56 -13.41
N TYR A 179 -3.82 37.88 -12.34
CA TYR A 179 -4.24 37.66 -10.95
C TYR A 179 -5.07 38.82 -10.41
N VAL A 180 -6.17 38.52 -9.71
CA VAL A 180 -7.02 39.49 -9.01
C VAL A 180 -6.98 39.21 -7.51
N ALA A 181 -6.80 40.24 -6.68
CA ALA A 181 -6.79 40.09 -5.22
C ALA A 181 -8.16 39.62 -4.69
N ASP A 182 -8.16 38.59 -3.84
CA ASP A 182 -9.38 37.97 -3.30
C ASP A 182 -9.98 38.76 -2.10
N GLY A 183 -9.29 39.81 -1.63
CA GLY A 183 -9.78 40.73 -0.59
C GLY A 183 -9.91 40.10 0.81
N ASN A 184 -9.23 38.98 1.05
CA ASN A 184 -9.36 38.10 2.21
C ASN A 184 -8.21 38.20 3.24
N ALA A 185 -7.41 39.28 3.18
CA ALA A 185 -6.32 39.52 4.11
C ALA A 185 -6.82 39.68 5.57
N THR A 186 -5.96 39.36 6.53
CA THR A 186 -6.31 39.34 7.97
C THR A 186 -5.21 40.00 8.80
N CYS A 187 -5.44 40.17 10.11
CA CYS A 187 -4.40 40.67 11.03
C CYS A 187 -3.27 39.64 11.30
N PHE A 188 -3.41 38.39 10.85
CA PHE A 188 -2.44 37.32 11.11
C PHE A 188 -1.69 36.88 9.85
N ALA A 189 -2.36 36.86 8.71
CA ALA A 189 -1.82 36.46 7.40
C ALA A 189 -2.22 37.44 6.29
N ASP A 190 -1.35 37.57 5.30
CA ASP A 190 -1.65 38.19 4.00
C ASP A 190 -2.87 37.55 3.32
N GLY A 191 -3.48 38.29 2.40
CA GLY A 191 -4.52 37.76 1.53
C GLY A 191 -3.97 36.84 0.43
N THR A 192 -4.87 36.38 -0.43
CA THR A 192 -4.53 35.70 -1.68
C THR A 192 -4.92 36.55 -2.88
N ARG A 193 -4.28 36.29 -4.02
CA ARG A 193 -4.74 36.72 -5.34
C ARG A 193 -4.90 35.51 -6.24
N THR A 194 -6.00 35.47 -6.99
CA THR A 194 -6.39 34.33 -7.84
C THR A 194 -6.43 34.73 -9.30
N ALA A 195 -5.82 33.90 -10.16
CA ALA A 195 -5.96 33.92 -11.61
C ALA A 195 -6.86 32.78 -12.09
N LEU A 196 -7.54 32.99 -13.21
CA LEU A 196 -8.20 31.93 -13.98
C LEU A 196 -7.32 31.56 -15.18
N CYS A 197 -7.33 30.30 -15.59
CA CYS A 197 -6.59 29.87 -16.76
C CYS A 197 -7.14 30.54 -18.03
N GLU A 198 -6.32 31.34 -18.71
CA GLU A 198 -6.74 32.21 -19.81
C GLU A 198 -7.11 31.43 -21.09
N ARG A 199 -6.80 30.12 -21.12
CA ARG A 199 -7.32 29.16 -22.11
C ARG A 199 -8.80 28.78 -21.89
N GLY A 200 -9.51 29.43 -20.95
CA GLY A 200 -10.96 29.32 -20.77
C GLY A 200 -11.46 28.08 -20.02
N CYS A 201 -10.58 27.23 -19.50
CA CYS A 201 -10.96 25.98 -18.82
C CYS A 201 -11.46 26.15 -17.37
N ASN A 202 -11.51 27.39 -16.85
CA ASN A 202 -11.92 27.73 -15.48
C ASN A 202 -11.07 27.14 -14.34
N THR A 203 -9.95 26.47 -14.63
CA THR A 203 -8.94 26.14 -13.62
C THR A 203 -8.48 27.43 -12.92
N LYS A 204 -8.36 27.40 -11.59
CA LYS A 204 -7.87 28.51 -10.78
C LYS A 204 -6.44 28.26 -10.32
N HIS A 205 -5.66 29.32 -10.22
CA HIS A 205 -4.38 29.33 -9.51
C HIS A 205 -4.36 30.50 -8.53
N SER A 206 -4.13 30.21 -7.26
CA SER A 206 -4.18 31.19 -6.17
C SER A 206 -2.82 31.26 -5.48
N ILE A 207 -2.27 32.47 -5.34
CA ILE A 207 -0.97 32.73 -4.70
C ILE A 207 -1.16 33.71 -3.55
N ALA A 208 -0.18 33.77 -2.63
CA ALA A 208 -0.16 34.77 -1.57
C ALA A 208 -0.03 36.18 -2.16
N ASP A 209 -0.73 37.14 -1.56
CA ASP A 209 -0.65 38.56 -1.89
C ASP A 209 0.23 39.27 -0.85
N GLU A 210 1.54 38.97 -0.88
CA GLU A 210 2.50 39.35 0.16
C GLU A 210 2.51 40.87 0.45
N GLY A 211 2.40 41.23 1.73
CA GLY A 211 2.34 42.63 2.19
C GLY A 211 0.93 43.23 2.24
N THR A 212 -0.13 42.42 2.14
CA THR A 212 -1.54 42.85 2.29
C THR A 212 -2.11 42.62 3.69
N LYS A 213 -1.38 41.94 4.58
CA LYS A 213 -1.72 41.71 5.99
C LYS A 213 -2.17 43.01 6.68
N LEU A 214 -3.32 42.95 7.36
CA LEU A 214 -3.90 44.11 8.03
C LEU A 214 -3.17 44.42 9.35
N GLU A 215 -2.99 45.70 9.65
CA GLU A 215 -2.58 46.14 10.99
C GLU A 215 -3.79 46.09 11.96
N HIS A 216 -3.53 46.09 13.28
CA HIS A 216 -4.60 46.09 14.27
C HIS A 216 -5.06 47.52 14.59
N VAL A 217 -6.31 47.83 14.28
CA VAL A 217 -6.95 49.13 14.58
C VAL A 217 -7.81 49.03 15.83
N TYR A 218 -7.66 49.98 16.75
CA TYR A 218 -8.36 50.07 18.03
C TYR A 218 -8.86 51.50 18.24
N GLU A 219 -10.18 51.72 18.23
CA GLU A 219 -10.77 53.07 18.39
C GLU A 219 -11.80 53.13 19.52
N ASN A 220 -12.68 52.13 19.62
CA ASN A 220 -13.80 52.13 20.59
C ASN A 220 -13.37 51.62 21.99
N TYR A 221 -12.56 52.40 22.70
CA TYR A 221 -12.17 52.11 24.09
C TYR A 221 -13.33 52.31 25.06
N VAL A 222 -13.63 51.30 25.88
CA VAL A 222 -14.63 51.34 26.96
C VAL A 222 -13.93 51.22 28.30
N ALA A 223 -14.29 52.04 29.29
CA ALA A 223 -13.72 51.98 30.63
C ALA A 223 -14.08 50.66 31.34
N ASP A 224 -13.08 49.99 31.90
CA ASP A 224 -13.20 48.65 32.48
C ASP A 224 -13.81 48.67 33.91
N GLY A 225 -14.12 49.86 34.44
CA GLY A 225 -14.78 50.04 35.74
C GLY A 225 -13.91 49.72 36.97
N ASN A 226 -12.61 49.49 36.76
CA ASN A 226 -11.62 49.03 37.73
C ASN A 226 -10.76 50.16 38.33
N ALA A 227 -11.17 51.42 38.18
CA ALA A 227 -10.49 52.56 38.79
C ALA A 227 -10.48 52.44 40.33
N THR A 228 -9.35 52.81 40.94
CA THR A 228 -9.11 52.63 42.37
C THR A 228 -8.90 53.96 43.06
N CYS A 229 -8.73 53.93 44.37
CA CYS A 229 -8.44 55.13 45.16
C CYS A 229 -7.00 55.64 45.01
N TYR A 230 -6.08 54.83 44.43
CA TYR A 230 -4.66 55.16 44.21
C TYR A 230 -4.21 55.24 42.76
N ALA A 231 -4.88 54.51 41.87
CA ALA A 231 -4.53 54.39 40.47
C ALA A 231 -5.76 54.56 39.60
N ASP A 232 -5.59 55.29 38.51
CA ASP A 232 -6.53 55.35 37.40
C ASP A 232 -6.86 53.95 36.91
N GLY A 233 -8.11 53.75 36.49
CA GLY A 233 -8.56 52.50 35.89
C GLY A 233 -7.97 52.27 34.51
N THR A 234 -8.36 51.16 33.90
CA THR A 234 -8.07 50.89 32.49
C THR A 234 -9.32 51.08 31.62
N LYS A 235 -9.08 51.26 30.33
CA LYS A 235 -10.09 51.14 29.28
C LYS A 235 -9.59 50.21 28.19
N THR A 236 -10.48 49.36 27.70
CA THR A 236 -10.17 48.32 26.71
C THR A 236 -10.93 48.56 25.41
N ALA A 237 -10.22 48.48 24.29
CA ALA A 237 -10.77 48.38 22.95
C ALA A 237 -10.52 46.97 22.39
N TYR A 238 -11.42 46.52 21.52
CA TYR A 238 -11.23 45.32 20.70
C TYR A 238 -10.77 45.72 19.30
N CYS A 239 -10.00 44.86 18.63
CA CYS A 239 -9.60 45.13 17.25
C CYS A 239 -10.83 45.15 16.33
N GLU A 240 -11.03 46.26 15.60
CA GLU A 240 -12.19 46.48 14.72
C GLU A 240 -12.30 45.44 13.59
N HIS A 241 -11.20 44.78 13.24
CA HIS A 241 -11.16 43.65 12.30
C HIS A 241 -11.61 42.31 12.91
N GLY A 242 -12.19 42.31 14.11
CA GLY A 242 -12.89 41.17 14.72
C GLY A 242 -11.98 40.02 15.19
N CYS A 243 -10.65 40.16 15.11
CA CYS A 243 -9.68 39.12 15.46
C CYS A 243 -9.54 38.85 16.97
N LYS A 244 -10.40 39.45 17.81
CA LYS A 244 -10.50 39.28 19.28
C LYS A 244 -9.26 39.64 20.09
N THR A 245 -8.22 40.20 19.47
CA THR A 245 -7.16 40.86 20.22
C THR A 245 -7.72 42.12 20.88
N THR A 246 -7.30 42.38 22.11
CA THR A 246 -7.63 43.59 22.87
C THR A 246 -6.43 44.52 22.92
N ASN A 247 -6.71 45.81 23.07
CA ASN A 247 -5.74 46.80 23.49
C ASN A 247 -6.30 47.50 24.73
N THR A 248 -5.56 47.45 25.84
CA THR A 248 -5.97 48.01 27.13
C THR A 248 -4.96 49.09 27.52
N ILE A 249 -5.47 50.28 27.82
CA ILE A 249 -4.67 51.47 28.18
C ILE A 249 -5.19 52.07 29.49
N ALA A 250 -4.40 52.95 30.11
CA ALA A 250 -4.84 53.72 31.27
C ALA A 250 -5.98 54.68 30.89
N ASP A 251 -6.94 54.84 31.80
CA ASP A 251 -8.00 55.85 31.73
C ASP A 251 -7.65 57.03 32.65
N GLU A 252 -6.63 57.79 32.24
CA GLU A 252 -5.98 58.85 33.04
C GLU A 252 -6.98 59.86 33.64
N GLY A 253 -6.91 60.08 34.95
CA GLY A 253 -7.80 60.97 35.70
C GLY A 253 -9.11 60.35 36.22
N SER A 254 -9.17 59.02 36.38
CA SER A 254 -10.32 58.28 36.92
C SER A 254 -10.20 57.87 38.40
N ILE A 255 -9.07 58.16 39.05
CA ILE A 255 -8.79 57.92 40.48
C ILE A 255 -9.88 58.45 41.44
N VAL A 256 -10.27 57.64 42.44
CA VAL A 256 -11.45 57.89 43.29
C VAL A 256 -11.14 58.62 44.62
N GLY A 257 -9.93 58.43 45.19
CA GLY A 257 -9.55 58.96 46.51
C GLY A 257 -10.16 58.22 47.72
N HIS A 258 -9.77 58.62 48.93
CA HIS A 258 -10.10 57.94 50.20
C HIS A 258 -10.91 58.79 51.18
N SER A 259 -11.67 58.12 52.06
CA SER A 259 -12.40 58.68 53.21
C SER A 259 -12.48 57.62 54.30
N PHE A 260 -12.29 57.99 55.57
CA PHE A 260 -12.24 57.08 56.71
C PHE A 260 -13.08 57.63 57.87
N THR A 261 -14.09 56.88 58.35
CA THR A 261 -15.00 57.40 59.39
C THR A 261 -15.22 56.52 60.62
N ASN A 262 -14.97 55.20 60.57
CA ASN A 262 -15.36 54.26 61.64
C ASN A 262 -14.20 53.39 62.13
N TYR A 263 -13.52 53.85 63.19
CA TYR A 263 -12.37 53.15 63.80
C TYR A 263 -12.78 52.02 64.74
N ILE A 264 -12.18 50.84 64.57
CA ILE A 264 -12.39 49.62 65.38
C ILE A 264 -11.03 49.09 65.86
N ALA A 265 -10.92 48.62 67.10
CA ALA A 265 -9.71 47.98 67.61
C ALA A 265 -9.47 46.62 66.93
N ASN A 266 -8.28 46.41 66.39
CA ASN A 266 -8.01 45.28 65.49
C ASN A 266 -7.81 43.95 66.24
N GLY A 267 -7.36 43.99 67.49
CA GLY A 267 -6.96 42.79 68.24
C GLY A 267 -5.66 42.14 67.71
N ASP A 268 -4.91 42.88 66.90
CA ASP A 268 -3.64 42.56 66.26
C ASP A 268 -2.41 42.69 67.20
N ALA A 269 -2.63 43.06 68.46
CA ALA A 269 -1.58 43.17 69.48
C ALA A 269 -0.80 41.85 69.60
N ASP A 270 0.48 41.89 69.23
CA ASP A 270 1.28 40.67 69.04
C ASP A 270 1.94 40.19 70.36
N CYS A 271 2.99 39.37 70.27
CA CYS A 271 3.65 38.86 71.45
C CYS A 271 4.48 39.88 72.25
N LEU A 272 4.81 41.03 71.66
CA LEU A 272 5.81 42.00 72.08
C LEU A 272 5.34 43.45 71.92
N ASN A 273 4.46 43.73 70.97
CA ASN A 273 4.01 45.06 70.58
C ASN A 273 2.53 45.29 70.91
N ASP A 274 2.20 46.52 71.27
CA ASP A 274 0.82 46.98 71.35
C ASP A 274 0.18 47.00 69.96
N GLY A 275 -1.10 46.64 69.91
CA GLY A 275 -1.88 46.59 68.68
C GLY A 275 -2.33 47.98 68.21
N THR A 276 -3.16 47.95 67.18
CA THR A 276 -3.68 49.14 66.50
C THR A 276 -5.20 49.10 66.38
N LYS A 277 -5.77 50.24 65.98
CA LYS A 277 -7.19 50.39 65.66
C LYS A 277 -7.34 51.12 64.34
N THR A 278 -8.29 50.67 63.54
CA THR A 278 -8.36 50.97 62.11
C THR A 278 -9.75 51.39 61.69
N ALA A 279 -9.83 52.43 60.85
CA ALA A 279 -10.99 52.66 60.00
C ALA A 279 -10.69 52.18 58.58
N VAL A 280 -11.55 51.32 58.04
CA VAL A 280 -11.51 50.97 56.61
C VAL A 280 -12.05 52.15 55.79
N CYS A 281 -11.58 52.32 54.56
CA CYS A 281 -12.08 53.33 53.65
C CYS A 281 -13.58 53.13 53.40
N ASP A 282 -14.36 54.22 53.35
CA ASP A 282 -15.83 54.17 53.24
C ASP A 282 -16.34 53.67 51.86
N TYR A 283 -15.46 53.15 50.99
CA TYR A 283 -15.76 52.61 49.66
C TYR A 283 -15.60 51.08 49.67
N GLU A 284 -16.68 50.34 49.40
CA GLU A 284 -16.79 48.90 49.70
C GLU A 284 -15.78 47.96 49.02
N LEU A 285 -15.01 48.44 48.04
CA LEU A 285 -13.94 47.69 47.35
C LEU A 285 -12.54 48.26 47.60
N CYS A 286 -12.40 49.20 48.55
CA CYS A 286 -11.12 49.76 48.96
C CYS A 286 -10.79 49.32 50.39
N ASP A 287 -10.06 48.22 50.50
CA ASP A 287 -9.55 47.66 51.76
C ASP A 287 -8.47 48.52 52.45
N GLU A 288 -8.29 49.78 52.03
CA GLU A 288 -7.37 50.71 52.69
C GLU A 288 -7.86 51.13 54.06
N LYS A 289 -6.90 51.44 54.93
CA LYS A 289 -7.07 51.29 56.37
C LYS A 289 -6.25 52.33 57.12
N GLU A 290 -6.87 53.48 57.41
CA GLU A 290 -6.24 54.47 58.28
C GLU A 290 -6.14 53.86 59.69
N THR A 291 -4.90 53.62 60.11
CA THR A 291 -4.56 52.74 61.23
C THR A 291 -3.73 53.51 62.25
N ILE A 292 -4.18 53.57 63.50
CA ILE A 292 -3.57 54.33 64.58
C ILE A 292 -3.31 53.43 65.80
N ALA A 293 -2.31 53.75 66.62
CA ALA A 293 -1.92 52.93 67.75
C ALA A 293 -3.04 52.75 68.79
N ASP A 294 -3.10 51.57 69.43
CA ASP A 294 -4.00 51.24 70.54
C ASP A 294 -3.17 50.80 71.77
N GLU A 295 -2.45 51.79 72.32
CA GLU A 295 -1.41 51.66 73.36
C GLU A 295 -1.87 50.86 74.60
N GLY A 296 -1.09 49.86 75.01
CA GLY A 296 -1.27 49.03 76.21
C GLY A 296 -1.98 47.68 76.02
N SER A 297 -1.62 46.86 75.01
CA SER A 297 -2.45 45.73 74.53
C SER A 297 -1.75 44.37 74.23
N ALA A 298 -0.41 44.24 74.27
CA ALA A 298 0.35 43.02 73.86
C ALA A 298 0.03 41.67 74.59
N LEU A 299 0.24 40.52 73.93
CA LEU A 299 -0.41 39.21 74.25
C LEU A 299 0.47 37.92 74.43
N GLY A 300 1.76 37.91 74.09
CA GLY A 300 2.66 36.72 74.18
C GLY A 300 2.56 35.63 73.06
N HIS A 301 3.60 34.79 72.91
CA HIS A 301 3.79 33.81 71.80
C HIS A 301 3.55 32.31 72.18
N THR A 302 3.14 31.46 71.22
CA THR A 302 3.03 29.98 71.36
C THR A 302 2.97 29.29 69.97
N PHE A 303 3.52 28.08 69.80
CA PHE A 303 3.66 27.36 68.51
C PHE A 303 3.17 25.90 68.54
N SER A 304 2.83 25.32 67.38
CA SER A 304 2.51 23.88 67.22
C SER A 304 2.78 23.38 65.79
N LEU A 305 3.16 22.11 65.65
CA LEU A 305 3.36 21.33 64.40
C LEU A 305 4.26 21.89 63.27
N GLY A 306 4.77 23.12 63.38
CA GLY A 306 5.69 23.74 62.42
C GLY A 306 5.20 25.08 61.86
N GLU A 307 3.97 25.47 62.18
CA GLU A 307 3.36 26.75 61.79
C GLU A 307 3.16 27.63 63.03
N CYS A 308 3.13 28.96 62.84
CA CYS A 308 2.67 29.86 63.88
C CYS A 308 1.14 29.81 63.90
N ILE A 309 0.53 29.48 65.05
CA ILE A 309 -0.93 29.31 65.15
C ILE A 309 -1.70 30.67 65.11
N ARG A 310 -1.05 31.73 64.61
CA ARG A 310 -1.51 33.14 64.62
C ARG A 310 -1.01 33.99 63.43
N CYS A 311 -0.25 33.45 62.47
CA CYS A 311 0.12 34.17 61.23
C CYS A 311 0.52 33.23 60.07
N ASP A 312 0.27 33.67 58.83
CA ASP A 312 0.28 32.84 57.61
C ASP A 312 1.55 33.03 56.75
N GLU A 313 2.72 32.59 57.22
CA GLU A 313 3.90 32.40 56.35
C GLU A 313 3.77 31.06 55.57
N THR A 314 4.03 31.06 54.25
CA THR A 314 3.69 29.93 53.35
C THR A 314 4.84 29.56 52.40
N THR A 315 5.07 28.25 52.23
CA THR A 315 6.43 27.75 51.98
C THR A 315 6.93 27.70 50.53
N GLU A 316 7.94 28.52 50.20
CA GLU A 316 8.86 28.26 49.09
C GLU A 316 9.67 26.94 49.25
N LEU A 317 10.26 26.48 48.14
CA LEU A 317 11.29 25.43 48.13
C LEU A 317 12.69 26.02 47.92
N THR A 318 13.69 25.47 48.60
CA THR A 318 15.11 25.86 48.43
C THR A 318 16.04 24.66 48.31
N PHE A 319 17.16 24.85 47.58
CA PHE A 319 18.23 23.87 47.44
C PHE A 319 19.24 23.98 48.58
N VAL A 320 19.29 22.98 49.46
CA VAL A 320 20.36 22.81 50.44
C VAL A 320 21.57 22.17 49.75
N GLY A 321 22.61 22.96 49.54
CA GLY A 321 23.81 22.58 48.80
C GLY A 321 23.70 22.77 47.28
N ALA A 322 24.82 22.65 46.58
CA ALA A 322 24.84 22.63 45.12
C ALA A 322 24.59 21.20 44.60
N PRO A 323 23.66 20.96 43.65
CA PRO A 323 23.48 19.65 43.05
C PRO A 323 24.66 19.32 42.13
N SER A 324 25.51 18.38 42.52
CA SER A 324 26.56 17.85 41.67
C SER A 324 26.06 16.62 40.93
N VAL A 325 26.36 16.57 39.64
CA VAL A 325 26.04 15.46 38.74
C VAL A 325 27.27 15.17 37.90
N SER A 326 27.60 13.89 37.71
CA SER A 326 28.74 13.47 36.89
C SER A 326 28.55 12.06 36.38
N ASN A 327 29.26 11.70 35.29
CA ASN A 327 29.32 10.34 34.75
C ASN A 327 27.95 9.75 34.34
N PHE A 328 27.00 10.59 33.90
CA PHE A 328 25.68 10.18 33.42
C PHE A 328 25.57 10.32 31.90
N TYR A 329 24.71 9.53 31.24
CA TYR A 329 24.36 9.76 29.83
C TYR A 329 23.16 10.72 29.74
N TYR A 330 23.15 11.58 28.71
CA TYR A 330 22.02 12.48 28.50
C TYR A 330 20.71 11.73 28.27
N GLY A 331 19.62 12.18 28.91
CA GLY A 331 18.31 11.54 28.89
C GLY A 331 18.09 10.43 29.93
N GLU A 332 19.09 10.06 30.74
CA GLU A 332 18.91 9.10 31.84
C GLU A 332 18.26 9.70 33.09
N LYS A 333 17.53 8.85 33.84
CA LYS A 333 17.13 9.17 35.22
C LYS A 333 18.39 9.21 36.10
N MET A 334 18.62 10.34 36.76
CA MET A 334 19.84 10.58 37.53
C MET A 334 19.62 10.55 39.05
N SER A 335 20.71 10.32 39.78
CA SER A 335 20.77 10.42 41.24
C SER A 335 21.63 11.61 41.65
N VAL A 336 21.02 12.63 42.24
CA VAL A 336 21.75 13.77 42.84
C VAL A 336 22.17 13.38 44.26
N THR A 337 23.45 13.53 44.59
CA THR A 337 24.02 13.01 45.86
C THR A 337 24.44 14.10 46.85
N SER A 338 24.73 15.32 46.38
CA SER A 338 25.25 16.43 47.20
C SER A 338 24.23 17.50 47.59
N CYS A 339 22.98 17.37 47.15
CA CYS A 339 21.94 18.38 47.33
C CYS A 339 20.65 17.74 47.85
N ARG A 340 19.90 18.51 48.63
CA ARG A 340 18.56 18.16 49.12
C ARG A 340 17.64 19.34 48.90
N VAL A 341 16.36 19.08 48.64
CA VAL A 341 15.33 20.12 48.60
C VAL A 341 14.65 20.18 49.96
N VAL A 342 14.47 21.38 50.49
CA VAL A 342 13.68 21.66 51.69
C VAL A 342 12.60 22.68 51.38
N ASN A 343 11.53 22.68 52.15
CA ASN A 343 10.65 23.83 52.26
C ASN A 343 11.24 24.87 53.26
N GLU A 344 10.61 26.04 53.39
CA GLU A 344 11.04 27.10 54.34
C GLU A 344 11.23 26.63 55.78
N SER A 345 10.38 25.73 56.29
CA SER A 345 10.53 25.14 57.64
C SER A 345 11.71 24.15 57.75
N GLY A 346 12.61 24.12 56.76
CA GLY A 346 13.84 23.31 56.75
C GLY A 346 13.61 21.81 56.61
N LYS A 347 12.37 21.39 56.30
CA LYS A 347 11.94 20.00 56.25
C LYS A 347 12.23 19.43 54.87
N TYR A 348 12.93 18.30 54.83
CA TYR A 348 13.32 17.65 53.57
C TYR A 348 12.12 17.15 52.76
N VAL A 349 12.03 17.60 51.51
CA VAL A 349 11.10 17.05 50.51
C VAL A 349 11.77 15.81 49.89
N THR A 350 11.39 14.63 50.38
CA THR A 350 12.04 13.36 50.02
C THR A 350 11.38 12.62 48.86
N SER A 351 10.18 13.05 48.44
CA SER A 351 9.41 12.46 47.34
C SER A 351 9.37 13.40 46.13
N GLY A 352 10.06 13.02 45.06
CA GLY A 352 10.10 13.74 43.79
C GLY A 352 11.02 13.07 42.78
N THR A 353 11.05 13.60 41.57
CA THR A 353 11.90 13.13 40.47
C THR A 353 12.89 14.20 40.05
N TRP A 354 14.17 13.83 40.02
CA TRP A 354 15.25 14.65 39.45
C TRP A 354 15.39 14.39 37.95
N THR A 355 15.60 15.46 37.19
CA THR A 355 15.88 15.45 35.76
C THR A 355 17.02 16.44 35.47
N ALA A 356 17.69 16.30 34.34
CA ALA A 356 18.53 17.37 33.81
C ALA A 356 18.39 17.52 32.30
N LYS A 357 18.53 18.76 31.84
CA LYS A 357 18.44 19.18 30.44
C LYS A 357 19.75 19.86 30.05
N LEU A 358 20.32 19.47 28.90
CA LEU A 358 21.45 20.18 28.29
C LEU A 358 20.96 21.55 27.79
N ILE A 359 21.75 22.59 28.02
CA ILE A 359 21.48 23.92 27.46
C ILE A 359 21.79 23.97 25.96
N ASP A 360 22.89 23.34 25.56
CA ASP A 360 23.25 23.12 24.15
C ASP A 360 23.36 21.62 23.88
N GLU A 361 22.64 21.13 22.87
CA GLU A 361 22.70 19.75 22.41
C GLU A 361 23.97 19.44 21.58
N ASN A 362 24.69 20.48 21.14
CA ASN A 362 25.92 20.39 20.35
C ASN A 362 27.20 20.31 21.22
N VAL A 363 27.04 20.27 22.55
CA VAL A 363 28.09 20.04 23.54
C VAL A 363 28.99 18.87 23.12
N SER A 364 30.27 19.19 22.98
CA SER A 364 31.31 18.29 22.49
C SER A 364 32.66 18.52 23.17
N GLY A 365 33.56 17.53 23.07
CA GLY A 365 34.90 17.60 23.63
C GLY A 365 35.84 16.55 23.05
N SER A 366 37.13 16.63 23.41
CA SER A 366 38.18 15.72 22.95
C SER A 366 38.24 14.39 23.72
N SER A 367 37.18 14.04 24.45
CA SER A 367 37.14 12.98 25.47
C SER A 367 35.73 12.40 25.59
N THR A 368 35.62 11.13 26.00
CA THR A 368 34.32 10.49 26.29
C THR A 368 33.59 11.06 27.51
N ASP A 369 34.29 11.81 28.34
CA ASP A 369 33.76 12.67 29.39
C ASP A 369 33.84 14.12 28.93
N ILE A 370 32.69 14.79 28.85
CA ILE A 370 32.53 16.15 28.33
C ILE A 370 31.96 17.03 29.45
N SER A 371 32.55 18.19 29.71
CA SER A 371 31.97 19.18 30.63
C SER A 371 30.84 19.93 29.94
N ALA A 372 29.70 20.09 30.61
CA ALA A 372 28.51 20.71 30.05
C ALA A 372 27.74 21.51 31.10
N GLU A 373 27.13 22.62 30.69
CA GLU A 373 26.09 23.26 31.49
C GLU A 373 24.77 22.50 31.35
N VAL A 374 24.18 22.16 32.49
CA VAL A 374 22.88 21.49 32.59
C VAL A 374 21.95 22.19 33.56
N GLU A 375 20.69 22.31 33.15
CA GLU A 375 19.57 22.69 34.00
C GLU A 375 19.11 21.45 34.77
N VAL A 376 19.46 21.35 36.05
CA VAL A 376 18.99 20.27 36.95
C VAL A 376 17.68 20.69 37.59
N THR A 377 16.62 19.92 37.36
CA THR A 377 15.26 20.21 37.85
C THR A 377 14.76 19.10 38.78
N PHE A 378 14.29 19.49 39.97
CA PHE A 378 13.53 18.64 40.88
C PHE A 378 12.05 18.93 40.73
N THR A 379 11.28 17.89 40.37
CA THR A 379 9.82 17.92 40.36
C THR A 379 9.30 17.17 41.60
N PRO A 380 8.70 17.85 42.59
CA PRO A 380 8.08 17.21 43.74
C PRO A 380 7.00 16.19 43.32
N SER A 381 6.80 15.12 44.11
CA SER A 381 5.66 14.21 43.95
C SER A 381 4.36 14.74 44.57
N ASP A 382 4.46 15.83 45.32
CA ASP A 382 3.39 16.49 46.04
C ASP A 382 3.04 17.79 45.30
N THR A 383 1.80 17.89 44.82
CA THR A 383 1.36 18.96 43.91
C THR A 383 1.19 20.32 44.59
N GLN A 384 1.35 20.43 45.91
CA GLN A 384 1.36 21.73 46.59
C GLN A 384 2.66 22.53 46.36
N TYR A 385 3.71 21.89 45.82
CA TYR A 385 4.99 22.54 45.53
C TYR A 385 5.27 22.58 44.02
N ALA A 386 5.73 23.73 43.53
CA ALA A 386 6.19 23.88 42.15
C ALA A 386 7.54 23.15 41.92
N PRO A 387 7.85 22.74 40.67
CA PRO A 387 9.20 22.29 40.31
C PRO A 387 10.25 23.39 40.51
N ILE A 388 11.45 23.00 40.92
CA ILE A 388 12.57 23.92 41.16
C ILE A 388 13.80 23.51 40.35
N SER A 389 14.44 24.48 39.70
CA SER A 389 15.51 24.26 38.72
C SER A 389 16.79 25.05 39.06
N LYS A 390 17.96 24.50 38.73
CA LYS A 390 19.26 25.15 38.95
C LYS A 390 20.29 24.78 37.89
N MET A 391 21.00 25.79 37.41
CA MET A 391 22.14 25.63 36.52
C MET A 391 23.37 25.11 37.26
N VAL A 392 24.00 24.06 36.71
CA VAL A 392 25.29 23.53 37.18
C VAL A 392 26.14 23.03 36.02
N GLU A 393 27.47 23.06 36.19
CA GLU A 393 28.41 22.35 35.32
C GLU A 393 28.48 20.87 35.74
N ALA A 394 28.44 19.95 34.77
CA ALA A 394 28.46 18.51 35.00
C ALA A 394 29.31 17.76 33.95
N SER A 395 29.91 16.64 34.37
CA SER A 395 30.50 15.68 33.42
C SER A 395 29.41 14.78 32.81
N VAL A 396 29.24 14.88 31.50
CA VAL A 396 28.30 14.10 30.69
C VAL A 396 29.07 13.07 29.87
N LYS A 397 28.59 11.82 29.83
CA LYS A 397 29.16 10.78 28.98
C LYS A 397 28.74 10.97 27.53
N ALA A 398 29.73 10.99 26.64
CA ALA A 398 29.50 11.04 25.20
C ALA A 398 28.69 9.83 24.71
N VAL A 399 27.80 10.05 23.73
CA VAL A 399 27.00 8.99 23.09
C VAL A 399 27.32 8.82 21.61
N SER A 400 28.00 9.79 20.99
CA SER A 400 28.44 9.74 19.60
C SER A 400 29.79 10.45 19.40
N LYS A 401 30.38 10.26 18.22
CA LYS A 401 31.64 10.87 17.80
C LYS A 401 31.52 11.29 16.33
N TYR A 402 32.04 12.48 16.00
CA TYR A 402 32.24 12.95 14.63
C TYR A 402 33.68 13.47 14.50
N GLU A 403 34.40 13.00 13.47
CA GLU A 403 35.85 13.19 13.32
C GLU A 403 36.63 12.88 14.61
N ASN A 404 37.26 13.89 15.23
CA ASN A 404 38.02 13.76 16.47
C ASN A 404 37.21 14.14 17.73
N ASN A 405 36.00 14.69 17.56
CA ASN A 405 35.18 15.25 18.64
C ASN A 405 34.12 14.25 19.10
N TYR A 406 33.99 14.10 20.42
CA TYR A 406 32.96 13.33 21.10
C TYR A 406 31.80 14.25 21.45
N TYR A 407 30.55 13.78 21.35
CA TYR A 407 29.34 14.59 21.56
C TYR A 407 28.41 13.97 22.61
N ALA A 408 27.76 14.81 23.41
CA ALA A 408 26.83 14.40 24.47
C ALA A 408 25.48 13.88 23.93
N THR A 409 25.14 14.18 22.68
CA THR A 409 23.93 13.72 21.98
C THR A 409 24.28 13.01 20.65
N ILE A 410 23.30 12.41 19.98
CA ILE A 410 23.46 12.02 18.56
C ILE A 410 23.13 13.22 17.66
N ASP A 411 22.11 14.00 18.03
CA ASP A 411 21.66 15.18 17.28
C ASP A 411 22.78 16.19 17.02
N GLY A 412 23.59 16.53 18.03
CA GLY A 412 24.69 17.50 17.89
C GLY A 412 25.82 17.04 16.97
N ALA A 413 26.13 15.74 16.94
CA ALA A 413 27.10 15.19 15.99
C ALA A 413 26.54 15.12 14.56
N LEU A 414 25.25 14.81 14.40
CA LEU A 414 24.56 14.89 13.11
C LEU A 414 24.49 16.34 12.62
N LYS A 415 24.23 17.32 13.50
CA LYS A 415 24.30 18.74 13.15
C LYS A 415 25.69 19.12 12.65
N ALA A 416 26.75 18.78 13.40
CA ALA A 416 28.13 19.08 12.98
C ALA A 416 28.48 18.47 11.61
N ALA A 417 28.11 17.21 11.36
CA ALA A 417 28.31 16.54 10.07
C ALA A 417 27.48 17.16 8.94
N ASN A 418 26.22 17.54 9.22
CA ASN A 418 25.35 18.22 8.27
C ASN A 418 25.82 19.66 7.96
N ASP A 419 26.45 20.35 8.91
CA ASP A 419 27.04 21.67 8.69
C ASP A 419 28.34 21.57 7.88
N ALA A 420 29.14 20.52 8.11
CA ALA A 420 30.31 20.17 7.29
C ALA A 420 29.95 19.59 5.90
N GLY A 421 28.70 19.13 5.72
CA GLY A 421 28.19 18.56 4.48
C GLY A 421 28.76 17.19 4.10
N SER A 422 29.50 16.52 4.99
CA SER A 422 30.06 15.18 4.76
C SER A 422 30.54 14.52 6.06
N GLY A 423 30.98 13.26 5.98
CA GLY A 423 31.70 12.58 7.05
C GLY A 423 30.84 11.61 7.88
N MET A 424 31.45 10.99 8.90
CA MET A 424 30.84 9.88 9.63
C MET A 424 30.53 10.23 11.08
N VAL A 425 29.27 10.12 11.47
CA VAL A 425 28.80 10.13 12.85
C VAL A 425 28.75 8.70 13.37
N TYR A 426 29.67 8.37 14.27
CA TYR A 426 29.77 7.06 14.90
C TYR A 426 29.07 7.07 16.26
N VAL A 427 27.99 6.30 16.40
CA VAL A 427 27.26 6.21 17.68
C VAL A 427 27.99 5.25 18.61
N LEU A 428 28.77 5.80 19.55
CA LEU A 428 29.54 5.05 20.54
C LEU A 428 28.67 3.96 21.18
N PRO A 429 29.08 2.69 21.23
CA PRO A 429 28.28 1.64 21.85
C PRO A 429 28.24 1.80 23.38
N LEU A 430 27.28 1.15 24.07
CA LEU A 430 27.15 1.31 25.52
C LEU A 430 28.35 0.69 26.27
N GLY A 431 29.02 1.49 27.10
CA GLY A 431 30.03 1.00 28.02
C GLY A 431 29.42 0.04 29.04
N TYR A 432 29.86 -1.21 29.05
CA TYR A 432 29.29 -2.26 29.91
C TYR A 432 29.80 -2.18 31.35
N SER A 433 28.87 -2.20 32.30
CA SER A 433 29.00 -3.02 33.51
C SER A 433 27.86 -4.03 33.48
N LEU A 434 28.16 -5.32 33.65
CA LEU A 434 27.18 -6.41 33.54
C LEU A 434 26.49 -6.74 34.86
N ASP A 435 27.00 -6.22 35.99
CA ASP A 435 26.80 -6.80 37.32
C ASP A 435 25.52 -6.35 38.06
N SER A 436 24.58 -5.67 37.37
CA SER A 436 23.42 -5.04 38.04
C SER A 436 22.07 -5.16 37.34
N GLY A 437 21.97 -5.85 36.20
CA GLY A 437 20.69 -6.10 35.52
C GLY A 437 19.92 -4.86 35.04
N LYS A 438 20.57 -3.68 35.04
CA LYS A 438 19.96 -2.41 34.61
C LYS A 438 19.62 -2.44 33.12
N ALA A 439 18.52 -1.79 32.76
CA ALA A 439 18.09 -1.67 31.37
C ALA A 439 19.09 -0.86 30.54
N LYS A 440 19.18 -1.19 29.25
CA LYS A 440 19.98 -0.43 28.27
C LYS A 440 19.24 0.85 27.92
N THR A 441 19.84 2.00 28.23
CA THR A 441 19.31 3.30 27.83
C THR A 441 19.33 3.45 26.31
N ALA A 442 18.18 3.77 25.73
CA ALA A 442 18.08 4.12 24.32
C ALA A 442 18.57 5.56 24.11
N LYS A 443 19.53 5.74 23.21
CA LYS A 443 19.94 7.08 22.75
C LYS A 443 18.87 7.57 21.78
N THR A 444 18.51 8.84 21.82
CA THR A 444 17.40 9.37 21.01
C THR A 444 17.89 10.39 19.99
N ILE A 445 17.37 10.32 18.77
CA ILE A 445 17.42 11.38 17.75
C ILE A 445 16.09 12.14 17.84
N THR A 446 16.13 13.44 18.11
CA THR A 446 14.96 14.22 18.56
C THR A 446 14.78 15.52 17.77
N THR A 447 15.87 16.24 17.54
CA THR A 447 15.86 17.58 16.91
C THR A 447 16.26 17.50 15.43
N THR A 448 17.20 16.62 15.08
CA THR A 448 17.69 16.40 13.71
C THR A 448 16.56 15.99 12.76
N LYS A 449 16.31 16.80 11.72
CA LYS A 449 15.29 16.49 10.69
C LYS A 449 15.86 15.79 9.47
N GLU A 450 17.17 15.83 9.26
CA GLU A 450 17.80 15.25 8.08
C GLU A 450 19.21 14.68 8.34
N ILE A 451 19.63 13.75 7.49
CA ILE A 451 21.02 13.32 7.29
C ILE A 451 21.35 13.69 5.84
N LYS A 452 22.24 14.67 5.63
CA LYS A 452 22.55 15.18 4.29
C LYS A 452 23.34 14.17 3.45
N ALA A 453 23.31 14.36 2.13
CA ALA A 453 24.16 13.61 1.21
C ALA A 453 25.64 13.73 1.63
N GLY A 454 26.40 12.64 1.52
CA GLY A 454 27.79 12.59 1.99
C GLY A 454 27.97 12.35 3.50
N VAL A 455 26.92 12.46 4.32
CA VAL A 455 26.95 12.13 5.75
C VAL A 455 26.59 10.66 5.99
N ILE A 456 27.29 10.01 6.92
CA ILE A 456 27.10 8.60 7.28
C ILE A 456 26.77 8.49 8.78
N LEU A 457 25.58 8.01 9.13
CA LEU A 457 25.22 7.61 10.49
C LEU A 457 25.59 6.13 10.71
N ALA A 458 26.71 5.88 11.39
CA ALA A 458 27.21 4.55 11.68
C ALA A 458 26.83 4.09 13.10
N ILE A 459 26.11 2.96 13.17
CA ILE A 459 25.56 2.41 14.42
C ILE A 459 26.22 1.05 14.69
N PRO A 460 27.37 1.00 15.39
CA PRO A 460 28.10 -0.22 15.70
C PRO A 460 27.39 -1.09 16.74
N TYR A 461 27.74 -2.37 16.77
CA TYR A 461 27.29 -3.33 17.79
C TYR A 461 28.41 -3.80 18.74
N GLU A 462 29.69 -3.55 18.47
CA GLU A 462 30.82 -4.03 19.30
C GLU A 462 31.65 -2.89 19.87
N ASN A 463 32.14 -3.09 21.10
CA ASN A 463 32.86 -2.07 21.88
C ASN A 463 34.35 -1.97 21.49
N SER A 464 34.64 -1.68 20.22
CA SER A 464 35.95 -1.17 19.84
C SER A 464 36.01 0.34 20.08
N SER A 465 36.89 0.74 21.02
CA SER A 465 37.42 2.11 21.12
C SER A 465 38.30 2.46 19.92
N ASP A 466 38.91 1.43 19.33
CA ASP A 466 39.94 1.53 18.30
C ASP A 466 39.37 1.19 16.93
N ALA A 467 38.98 2.22 16.18
CA ALA A 467 38.73 2.14 14.73
C ALA A 467 40.05 2.12 13.91
N SER A 468 41.18 1.79 14.55
CA SER A 468 42.54 2.08 14.09
C SER A 468 43.45 0.87 13.89
N ASN A 469 43.06 -0.34 14.36
CA ASN A 469 43.71 -1.60 14.03
C ASN A 469 42.66 -2.73 13.99
N GLY A 470 42.70 -3.56 12.94
CA GLY A 470 41.60 -4.47 12.63
C GLY A 470 41.78 -5.91 13.11
N THR A 471 40.71 -6.46 13.69
CA THR A 471 40.16 -7.80 13.36
C THR A 471 38.71 -7.85 13.84
N GLY A 472 37.79 -7.36 13.00
CA GLY A 472 36.36 -7.21 13.30
C GLY A 472 35.77 -6.16 12.36
N THR A 473 34.66 -6.51 11.71
CA THR A 473 33.86 -5.72 10.75
C THR A 473 34.36 -4.30 10.43
N THR A 474 35.36 -4.17 9.56
CA THR A 474 35.88 -2.87 9.14
C THR A 474 34.84 -2.10 8.32
N VAL A 475 34.25 -1.06 8.92
CA VAL A 475 33.57 -0.03 8.15
C VAL A 475 34.65 0.74 7.39
N SER A 476 34.73 0.52 6.08
CA SER A 476 35.68 1.23 5.22
C SER A 476 35.34 2.73 5.17
N SER A 477 36.35 3.56 4.86
CA SER A 477 36.14 4.99 4.55
C SER A 477 35.18 5.23 3.38
N SER A 478 34.93 4.20 2.56
CA SER A 478 33.92 4.16 1.49
C SER A 478 32.49 3.98 2.00
N GLY A 479 32.25 3.84 3.30
CA GLY A 479 30.93 3.52 3.87
C GLY A 479 30.41 2.12 3.53
N VAL A 480 31.24 1.27 2.92
CA VAL A 480 30.91 -0.13 2.61
C VAL A 480 31.35 -0.99 3.80
N ILE A 481 30.44 -1.82 4.32
CA ILE A 481 30.82 -2.95 5.16
C ILE A 481 31.49 -3.96 4.24
N SER A 482 32.82 -4.05 4.30
CA SER A 482 33.57 -5.10 3.64
C SER A 482 33.24 -6.43 4.33
N ILE A 483 32.33 -7.20 3.73
CA ILE A 483 32.12 -8.59 4.11
C ILE A 483 33.38 -9.35 3.68
N ASN A 484 34.38 -9.40 4.57
CA ASN A 484 35.64 -10.07 4.29
C ASN A 484 35.35 -11.55 4.04
N GLU A 485 35.64 -12.05 2.83
CA GLU A 485 35.39 -13.44 2.46
C GLU A 485 36.16 -14.42 3.38
N SER A 486 37.32 -13.98 3.90
CA SER A 486 38.12 -14.70 4.91
C SER A 486 37.52 -14.68 6.33
N THR A 487 36.45 -13.91 6.56
CA THR A 487 35.73 -13.82 7.83
C THR A 487 34.21 -13.90 7.64
N ALA A 488 33.74 -14.81 6.79
CA ALA A 488 32.53 -15.54 7.14
C ALA A 488 32.71 -16.05 8.58
N LEU A 489 31.81 -15.70 9.50
CA LEU A 489 31.98 -16.00 10.92
C LEU A 489 31.88 -17.50 11.14
N ALA A 490 33.04 -18.15 11.23
CA ALA A 490 33.17 -19.58 11.45
C ALA A 490 32.37 -20.01 12.69
N GLU A 491 31.55 -21.04 12.46
CA GLU A 491 30.70 -21.77 13.41
C GLU A 491 30.74 -21.32 14.88
N LYS A 492 29.69 -20.60 15.30
CA LYS A 492 29.11 -20.83 16.64
C LYS A 492 27.78 -21.55 16.53
N SER A 493 27.88 -22.84 16.19
CA SER A 493 26.85 -23.84 16.48
C SER A 493 26.39 -23.70 17.94
N GLY A 494 25.17 -23.20 18.15
CA GLY A 494 24.62 -22.91 19.48
C GLY A 494 24.43 -21.43 19.84
N ALA A 495 24.62 -20.49 18.90
CA ALA A 495 24.15 -19.12 19.08
C ALA A 495 22.61 -19.05 18.92
N ASN A 496 21.92 -18.39 19.86
CA ASN A 496 20.46 -18.18 19.74
C ASN A 496 20.17 -17.17 18.62
N ASN A 497 19.45 -17.61 17.58
CA ASN A 497 18.96 -16.73 16.51
C ASN A 497 17.97 -15.71 17.08
N MET A 498 18.16 -14.43 16.75
CA MET A 498 17.39 -13.33 17.35
C MET A 498 15.88 -13.45 17.14
N PHE A 499 15.47 -13.92 15.96
CA PHE A 499 14.08 -13.89 15.50
C PHE A 499 13.32 -15.21 15.76
N GLU A 500 14.04 -16.29 16.11
CA GLU A 500 13.42 -17.54 16.54
C GLU A 500 12.99 -17.47 18.00
N SER A 501 13.84 -16.88 18.85
CA SER A 501 13.58 -16.75 20.28
C SER A 501 12.28 -15.98 20.59
N THR A 502 11.35 -16.69 21.23
CA THR A 502 10.08 -16.15 21.74
C THR A 502 10.24 -15.39 23.06
N SER A 503 11.43 -15.36 23.66
CA SER A 503 11.68 -14.76 24.97
C SER A 503 12.24 -13.32 24.86
N LEU A 504 11.54 -12.37 25.48
CA LEU A 504 11.93 -10.95 25.55
C LEU A 504 13.34 -10.74 26.13
N SER A 505 13.79 -11.65 27.02
CA SER A 505 15.12 -11.69 27.62
C SER A 505 16.28 -11.92 26.63
N SER A 506 16.02 -12.48 25.45
CA SER A 506 17.05 -12.66 24.42
C SER A 506 17.41 -11.32 23.78
N TYR A 507 16.42 -10.49 23.50
CA TYR A 507 16.61 -9.16 22.89
C TYR A 507 17.42 -8.24 23.81
N THR A 508 17.09 -8.21 25.11
CA THR A 508 17.80 -7.41 26.11
C THR A 508 19.25 -7.87 26.33
N THR A 509 19.54 -9.16 26.14
CA THR A 509 20.92 -9.68 26.19
C THR A 509 21.76 -9.14 25.03
N TYR A 510 21.30 -9.35 23.78
CA TYR A 510 22.15 -9.22 22.59
C TYR A 510 22.19 -7.85 21.91
N CYS A 511 21.16 -7.00 22.07
CA CYS A 511 21.10 -5.66 21.45
C CYS A 511 22.11 -4.71 22.11
N LYS A 512 23.27 -4.44 21.51
CA LYS A 512 24.39 -3.71 22.17
C LYS A 512 24.28 -2.19 22.07
N ASN A 513 23.66 -1.69 21.01
CA ASN A 513 23.41 -0.28 20.79
C ASN A 513 21.94 -0.12 20.38
N LEU A 514 21.19 0.73 21.08
CA LEU A 514 19.78 0.98 20.85
C LEU A 514 19.58 2.47 20.61
N ILE A 515 19.04 2.82 19.44
CA ILE A 515 18.69 4.18 19.07
C ILE A 515 17.17 4.28 18.89
N THR A 516 16.57 5.29 19.49
CA THR A 516 15.19 5.70 19.25
C THR A 516 15.17 6.87 18.26
N VAL A 517 14.40 6.74 17.19
CA VAL A 517 14.09 7.86 16.29
C VAL A 517 12.76 8.46 16.72
N ASN A 518 12.81 9.62 17.38
CA ASN A 518 11.67 10.33 17.96
C ASN A 518 11.24 11.55 17.12
N THR A 519 11.77 11.67 15.92
CA THR A 519 11.48 12.70 14.94
C THR A 519 11.31 12.07 13.57
N ASP A 520 10.63 12.77 12.68
CA ASP A 520 10.66 12.46 11.26
C ASP A 520 12.04 12.86 10.73
N LEU A 521 12.67 11.96 9.97
CA LEU A 521 14.09 11.99 9.62
C LEU A 521 14.28 11.68 8.14
N ALA A 522 14.61 12.70 7.34
CA ALA A 522 14.93 12.56 5.92
C ALA A 522 16.40 12.14 5.75
N ASN A 523 16.64 10.98 5.17
CA ASN A 523 17.98 10.48 4.86
C ASN A 523 18.30 10.73 3.38
N TYR A 524 19.17 11.70 3.10
CA TYR A 524 19.87 11.87 1.82
C TYR A 524 21.26 11.20 1.82
N GLY A 525 21.79 10.91 3.02
CA GLY A 525 23.07 10.24 3.24
C GLY A 525 22.94 8.72 3.40
N LYS A 526 23.80 8.16 4.26
CA LYS A 526 23.83 6.72 4.55
C LYS A 526 23.57 6.41 6.03
N ILE A 527 22.67 5.47 6.31
CA ILE A 527 22.48 4.89 7.64
C ILE A 527 23.05 3.47 7.65
N ILE A 528 23.90 3.13 8.61
CA ILE A 528 24.48 1.78 8.77
C ILE A 528 24.06 1.23 10.14
N VAL A 529 23.25 0.17 10.15
CA VAL A 529 22.84 -0.56 11.37
C VAL A 529 23.65 -1.85 11.46
N GLY A 530 24.66 -1.90 12.32
CA GLY A 530 25.56 -3.05 12.42
C GLY A 530 24.93 -4.27 13.11
N GLY A 531 25.34 -5.47 12.68
CA GLY A 531 25.05 -6.72 13.39
C GLY A 531 25.84 -7.89 12.79
N ARG A 532 26.05 -8.95 13.59
CA ARG A 532 26.70 -10.17 13.11
C ARG A 532 25.70 -11.07 12.39
N LEU A 533 25.98 -11.40 11.12
CA LEU A 533 25.22 -12.39 10.36
C LEU A 533 25.58 -13.81 10.81
N ASN A 534 24.57 -14.69 10.82
CA ASN A 534 24.78 -16.13 11.00
C ASN A 534 25.21 -16.77 9.68
N GLY A 535 26.31 -17.53 9.70
CA GLY A 535 26.64 -18.44 8.62
C GLY A 535 25.68 -19.63 8.65
N GLY A 536 25.06 -19.96 7.51
CA GLY A 536 24.20 -21.14 7.42
C GLY A 536 24.98 -22.44 7.64
N THR A 537 24.46 -23.36 8.46
CA THR A 537 24.97 -24.74 8.51
C THR A 537 23.99 -25.69 7.81
N GLY A 538 24.53 -26.69 7.11
CA GLY A 538 23.78 -27.51 6.16
C GLY A 538 22.62 -28.29 6.78
N GLY A 539 21.39 -27.80 6.56
CA GLY A 539 20.16 -28.58 6.70
C GLY A 539 19.26 -28.30 7.91
N ALA A 540 19.55 -27.31 8.76
CA ALA A 540 18.69 -27.01 9.91
C ALA A 540 18.66 -25.55 10.42
N THR A 541 19.71 -24.74 10.22
CA THR A 541 19.81 -23.41 10.86
C THR A 541 19.43 -22.27 9.91
N LEU A 542 18.97 -21.15 10.48
CA LEU A 542 18.80 -19.91 9.71
C LEU A 542 20.17 -19.38 9.25
N SER A 543 20.44 -19.47 7.95
CA SER A 543 21.46 -18.61 7.33
C SER A 543 20.97 -17.16 7.30
N SER A 544 21.87 -16.23 6.95
CA SER A 544 21.54 -14.88 6.49
C SER A 544 20.93 -13.91 7.51
N CYS A 545 20.44 -14.32 8.69
CA CYS A 545 19.91 -13.38 9.70
C CYS A 545 20.94 -12.97 10.76
N SER A 546 20.61 -11.94 11.55
CA SER A 546 21.43 -11.57 12.72
C SER A 546 21.44 -12.66 13.80
N ALA A 547 22.62 -13.05 14.26
CA ALA A 547 22.81 -13.94 15.40
C ALA A 547 23.87 -13.40 16.37
N GLY A 548 23.59 -13.50 17.67
CA GLY A 548 24.40 -12.84 18.68
C GLY A 548 24.29 -11.31 18.59
N GLU A 549 25.43 -10.62 18.59
CA GLU A 549 25.52 -9.19 18.92
C GLU A 549 25.09 -8.27 17.76
N TYR A 550 24.24 -7.28 18.06
CA TYR A 550 23.63 -6.39 17.05
C TYR A 550 23.30 -4.99 17.58
N ALA A 551 23.12 -4.04 16.66
CA ALA A 551 22.54 -2.72 16.93
C ALA A 551 21.08 -2.65 16.44
N LYS A 552 20.27 -1.80 17.08
CA LYS A 552 18.85 -1.63 16.75
C LYS A 552 18.46 -0.16 16.60
N ILE A 553 17.73 0.15 15.53
CA ILE A 553 16.89 1.34 15.43
C ILE A 553 15.46 0.98 15.88
N GLN A 554 14.89 1.83 16.73
CA GLN A 554 13.50 1.80 17.16
C GLN A 554 12.84 3.12 16.70
N ILE A 555 11.98 3.05 15.70
CA ILE A 555 11.23 4.22 15.21
C ILE A 555 10.00 4.38 16.12
N ASN A 556 9.77 5.58 16.65
CA ASN A 556 8.63 5.85 17.52
C ASN A 556 7.30 5.96 16.75
N ALA A 557 6.19 5.81 17.46
CA ALA A 557 4.85 5.94 16.90
C ALA A 557 4.67 7.28 16.19
N ASN A 558 4.04 7.24 15.01
CA ASN A 558 3.81 8.38 14.13
C ASN A 558 5.10 9.05 13.60
N LYS A 559 6.27 8.41 13.72
CA LYS A 559 7.56 8.88 13.18
C LYS A 559 8.06 8.04 12.01
N ASN A 560 8.77 8.71 11.11
CA ASN A 560 9.17 8.16 9.82
C ASN A 560 10.66 8.35 9.56
N ILE A 561 11.34 7.32 9.05
CA ILE A 561 12.63 7.48 8.35
C ILE A 561 12.31 7.52 6.84
N VAL A 562 12.65 8.61 6.17
CA VAL A 562 12.38 8.79 4.75
C VAL A 562 13.69 8.73 3.97
N GLY A 563 13.94 7.63 3.27
CA GLY A 563 15.04 7.52 2.31
C GLY A 563 14.74 8.36 1.08
N LYS A 564 15.60 9.35 0.82
CA LYS A 564 15.54 10.28 -0.30
C LYS A 564 16.38 9.81 -1.49
N ASP A 565 16.34 10.56 -2.59
CA ASP A 565 17.14 10.30 -3.80
C ASP A 565 18.61 10.00 -3.48
N GLY A 566 19.16 8.97 -4.13
CA GLY A 566 20.53 8.49 -3.94
C GLY A 566 20.88 7.90 -2.56
N SER A 567 19.98 7.91 -1.59
CA SER A 567 20.27 7.54 -0.20
C SER A 567 20.32 6.03 0.05
N GLU A 568 21.04 5.62 1.11
CA GLU A 568 21.20 4.20 1.47
C GLU A 568 20.91 3.94 2.96
N ILE A 569 20.11 2.90 3.24
CA ILE A 569 19.95 2.32 4.58
C ILE A 569 20.51 0.89 4.51
N TYR A 570 21.65 0.64 5.16
CA TYR A 570 22.32 -0.65 5.18
C TYR A 570 22.16 -1.31 6.56
N CYS A 571 21.29 -2.32 6.64
CA CYS A 571 20.93 -2.99 7.88
C CYS A 571 21.52 -4.41 7.93
N LEU A 572 22.41 -4.68 8.89
CA LEU A 572 22.78 -6.03 9.37
C LEU A 572 22.36 -6.26 10.83
N GLY A 573 22.00 -5.19 11.55
CA GLY A 573 21.30 -5.21 12.83
C GLY A 573 19.78 -5.27 12.63
N ALA A 574 19.00 -4.54 13.44
CA ALA A 574 17.54 -4.54 13.34
C ALA A 574 16.93 -3.14 13.21
N ILE A 575 15.83 -3.01 12.46
CA ILE A 575 14.99 -1.80 12.43
C ILE A 575 13.54 -2.19 12.73
N ALA A 576 12.94 -1.58 13.76
CA ALA A 576 11.58 -1.86 14.21
C ALA A 576 10.78 -0.57 14.43
N GLY A 577 9.48 -0.62 14.15
CA GLY A 577 8.52 0.41 14.57
C GLY A 577 8.04 0.15 15.99
N SER A 578 7.63 1.17 16.75
CA SER A 578 7.01 1.01 18.08
C SER A 578 5.49 0.87 18.00
N ALA A 579 4.92 1.15 16.82
CA ALA A 579 3.51 1.01 16.46
C ALA A 579 3.42 0.83 14.94
N SER A 580 2.24 0.45 14.42
CA SER A 580 1.97 0.35 12.97
C SER A 580 2.07 1.69 12.22
N THR A 581 2.04 2.82 12.94
CA THR A 581 2.23 4.18 12.41
C THR A 581 3.70 4.61 12.33
N ALA A 582 4.64 3.80 12.83
CA ALA A 582 6.08 4.06 12.73
C ALA A 582 6.62 3.41 11.44
N LYS A 583 7.14 4.22 10.51
CA LYS A 583 7.47 3.75 9.15
C LYS A 583 8.92 4.00 8.71
N ILE A 584 9.35 3.22 7.71
CA ILE A 584 10.38 3.60 6.75
C ILE A 584 9.66 3.88 5.41
N VAL A 585 10.02 4.95 4.71
CA VAL A 585 9.52 5.25 3.35
C VAL A 585 10.71 5.45 2.44
N LEU A 586 10.76 4.77 1.30
CA LEU A 586 11.82 4.88 0.30
C LEU A 586 11.25 5.56 -0.94
N GLU A 587 11.76 6.75 -1.25
CA GLU A 587 11.46 7.49 -2.49
C GLU A 587 12.31 6.94 -3.65
N SER A 588 12.15 7.47 -4.87
CA SER A 588 12.91 7.01 -6.04
C SER A 588 14.42 7.04 -5.78
N ASN A 589 15.14 6.04 -6.30
CA ASN A 589 16.57 5.78 -6.14
C ASN A 589 17.05 5.50 -4.70
N ALA A 590 16.23 5.74 -3.66
CA ALA A 590 16.55 5.36 -2.29
C ALA A 590 16.66 3.83 -2.16
N THR A 591 17.66 3.35 -1.41
CA THR A 591 17.99 1.92 -1.31
C THR A 591 17.99 1.44 0.12
N LEU A 592 17.19 0.40 0.41
CA LEU A 592 17.27 -0.37 1.64
C LEU A 592 17.98 -1.71 1.37
N SER A 593 19.14 -1.91 2.00
CA SER A 593 19.81 -3.21 2.07
C SER A 593 19.49 -3.86 3.41
N SER A 594 18.93 -5.08 3.38
CA SER A 594 18.55 -5.86 4.57
C SER A 594 18.90 -7.33 4.35
N PRO A 595 19.18 -8.13 5.38
CA PRO A 595 19.46 -9.54 5.19
C PRO A 595 18.17 -10.28 4.86
N PHE A 596 18.28 -11.27 3.99
CA PHE A 596 17.18 -11.97 3.35
C PHE A 596 17.41 -13.46 3.51
N ASN A 597 16.59 -14.07 4.37
CA ASN A 597 16.68 -15.50 4.61
C ASN A 597 16.03 -16.21 3.43
N VAL A 598 16.77 -17.12 2.79
CA VAL A 598 16.24 -18.17 1.90
C VAL A 598 16.50 -19.49 2.61
N VAL A 599 15.47 -20.32 2.80
CA VAL A 599 15.54 -21.51 3.67
C VAL A 599 15.06 -22.76 2.92
N GLU A 600 15.45 -23.94 3.40
CA GLU A 600 15.37 -25.23 2.69
C GLU A 600 16.27 -25.34 1.45
N HIS A 601 17.51 -24.86 1.54
CA HIS A 601 18.53 -25.13 0.52
C HIS A 601 18.65 -26.63 0.25
N ARG A 602 18.06 -27.10 -0.85
CA ARG A 602 18.15 -28.49 -1.35
C ARG A 602 19.57 -28.75 -1.91
N GLY A 603 20.55 -28.85 -1.01
CA GLY A 603 21.99 -28.70 -1.26
C GLY A 603 22.68 -29.83 -2.04
N GLY A 604 24.01 -29.95 -1.87
CA GLY A 604 24.94 -30.68 -2.75
C GLY A 604 24.53 -32.05 -3.32
N GLY A 605 23.81 -32.88 -2.56
CA GLY A 605 23.32 -34.19 -3.05
C GLY A 605 21.98 -34.14 -3.81
N VAL A 606 21.18 -33.09 -3.62
CA VAL A 606 19.78 -33.02 -4.03
C VAL A 606 19.61 -32.49 -5.47
N TYR A 607 20.64 -31.89 -6.08
CA TYR A 607 20.63 -31.54 -7.52
C TYR A 607 20.28 -32.73 -8.44
N THR A 608 20.61 -33.94 -8.00
CA THR A 608 20.31 -35.19 -8.72
C THR A 608 18.80 -35.41 -8.86
N PRO A 609 18.01 -35.60 -7.78
CA PRO A 609 16.57 -35.69 -7.89
C PRO A 609 15.90 -34.37 -8.36
N MET A 610 16.42 -33.18 -8.00
CA MET A 610 15.86 -31.89 -8.45
C MET A 610 15.87 -31.67 -9.96
N SER A 611 16.88 -32.18 -10.67
CA SER A 611 16.94 -32.16 -12.14
C SER A 611 16.19 -33.32 -12.77
N GLY A 612 15.82 -34.35 -12.00
CA GLY A 612 15.31 -35.62 -12.50
C GLY A 612 16.28 -36.25 -13.51
N LEU A 613 17.58 -36.23 -13.20
CA LEU A 613 18.66 -36.87 -13.98
C LEU A 613 19.36 -37.91 -13.11
N SER A 614 19.81 -39.01 -13.71
CA SER A 614 20.71 -39.95 -13.05
C SER A 614 22.03 -39.26 -12.67
N TYR A 615 22.69 -39.71 -11.59
CA TYR A 615 23.93 -39.08 -11.07
C TYR A 615 25.03 -38.96 -12.13
N SER A 616 25.20 -39.96 -13.00
CA SER A 616 26.09 -39.93 -14.17
C SER A 616 25.77 -38.79 -15.15
N ASN A 617 24.48 -38.51 -15.36
CA ASN A 617 24.00 -37.57 -16.37
C ASN A 617 24.00 -36.14 -15.82
N LEU A 618 23.74 -35.96 -14.52
CA LEU A 618 24.04 -34.70 -13.83
C LEU A 618 25.54 -34.38 -13.88
N LEU A 619 26.41 -35.38 -13.65
CA LEU A 619 27.85 -35.20 -13.78
C LEU A 619 28.27 -34.80 -15.21
N GLY A 620 27.70 -35.43 -16.24
CA GLY A 620 27.92 -35.04 -17.64
C GLY A 620 27.39 -33.63 -17.98
N ALA A 621 26.24 -33.26 -17.43
CA ALA A 621 25.63 -31.95 -17.69
C ALA A 621 26.39 -30.79 -17.03
N VAL A 622 26.55 -30.86 -15.70
CA VAL A 622 27.09 -29.78 -14.88
C VAL A 622 28.62 -29.63 -15.02
N PHE A 623 29.33 -30.71 -15.34
CA PHE A 623 30.81 -30.71 -15.39
C PHE A 623 31.37 -31.01 -16.80
N GLY A 624 30.51 -31.26 -17.80
CA GLY A 624 30.88 -31.44 -19.21
C GLY A 624 30.50 -30.27 -20.12
N GLY A 625 30.00 -29.15 -19.58
CA GLY A 625 29.78 -27.88 -20.29
C GLY A 625 28.74 -27.89 -21.42
N THR A 626 28.04 -29.01 -21.66
CA THR A 626 27.26 -29.25 -22.89
C THR A 626 25.75 -29.39 -22.64
N VAL A 627 25.29 -29.44 -21.38
CA VAL A 627 23.84 -29.52 -21.05
C VAL A 627 23.50 -28.60 -19.88
N THR A 628 22.64 -27.61 -20.12
CA THR A 628 22.01 -26.83 -19.05
C THR A 628 21.14 -27.75 -18.21
N ALA A 629 21.57 -28.04 -16.98
CA ALA A 629 20.81 -28.89 -16.06
C ALA A 629 19.56 -28.15 -15.57
N LYS A 630 18.45 -28.27 -16.32
CA LYS A 630 17.15 -27.70 -15.93
C LYS A 630 16.67 -28.30 -14.61
N ILE A 631 16.73 -27.48 -13.57
CA ILE A 631 16.08 -27.76 -12.30
C ILE A 631 14.56 -27.77 -12.53
N LYS A 632 13.87 -28.79 -12.02
CA LYS A 632 12.41 -28.96 -12.18
C LYS A 632 11.64 -28.46 -10.96
N THR A 633 12.20 -28.65 -9.76
CA THR A 633 11.56 -28.38 -8.46
C THR A 633 12.18 -27.14 -7.80
N SER A 634 11.47 -26.41 -6.93
CA SER A 634 12.08 -25.21 -6.30
C SER A 634 13.25 -25.57 -5.37
N PRO A 635 14.41 -24.88 -5.39
CA PRO A 635 15.55 -25.15 -4.49
C PRO A 635 15.40 -24.61 -3.06
N PHE A 636 14.28 -23.93 -2.79
CA PHE A 636 13.84 -23.42 -1.49
C PHE A 636 12.31 -23.38 -1.47
N ASN A 637 11.66 -23.52 -0.31
CA ASN A 637 10.22 -23.30 -0.15
C ASN A 637 9.89 -22.18 0.86
N ARG A 638 10.92 -21.56 1.43
CA ARG A 638 10.86 -20.40 2.32
C ARG A 638 11.78 -19.28 1.85
N PHE A 639 11.30 -18.04 2.00
CA PHE A 639 12.14 -16.87 2.23
C PHE A 639 11.43 -15.84 3.12
N TYR A 640 12.15 -14.91 3.76
CA TYR A 640 11.59 -13.77 4.52
C TYR A 640 12.65 -12.69 4.86
N LEU A 641 12.22 -11.55 5.41
CA LEU A 641 13.06 -10.39 5.76
C LEU A 641 13.12 -10.18 7.29
N PRO A 642 13.91 -10.99 8.02
CA PRO A 642 13.91 -11.00 9.50
C PRO A 642 14.14 -9.64 10.16
N ASN A 643 15.04 -8.83 9.59
CA ASN A 643 15.67 -7.72 10.30
C ASN A 643 14.89 -6.40 10.27
N VAL A 644 14.02 -6.20 9.27
CA VAL A 644 13.23 -4.98 9.09
C VAL A 644 11.77 -5.28 9.38
N THR A 645 11.37 -4.92 10.59
CA THR A 645 10.03 -5.17 11.17
C THR A 645 9.21 -3.90 11.34
N ALA A 646 9.81 -2.73 11.06
CA ALA A 646 9.07 -1.50 10.84
C ALA A 646 8.21 -1.60 9.56
N LYS A 647 7.05 -0.94 9.53
CA LYS A 647 6.28 -0.84 8.29
C LYS A 647 7.13 -0.09 7.26
N THR A 648 7.33 -0.68 6.09
CA THR A 648 8.24 -0.17 5.07
C THR A 648 7.48 0.05 3.77
N VAL A 649 7.58 1.26 3.21
CA VAL A 649 6.94 1.64 1.95
C VAL A 649 8.01 1.83 0.88
N PHE A 650 7.89 1.13 -0.24
CA PHE A 650 8.77 1.23 -1.40
C PHE A 650 8.01 1.84 -2.57
N ASN A 651 8.33 3.07 -2.95
CA ASN A 651 7.74 3.70 -4.13
C ASN A 651 8.43 3.20 -5.41
N ALA A 652 7.81 3.40 -6.59
CA ALA A 652 8.47 3.16 -7.87
C ALA A 652 9.83 3.89 -7.94
N GLY A 653 10.84 3.23 -8.51
CA GLY A 653 12.22 3.72 -8.53
C GLY A 653 13.04 3.45 -7.26
N SER A 654 12.42 3.16 -6.12
CA SER A 654 13.15 2.73 -4.91
C SER A 654 13.64 1.28 -5.00
N ASN A 655 14.61 0.91 -4.17
CA ASN A 655 15.26 -0.41 -4.22
C ASN A 655 15.25 -1.14 -2.87
N LEU A 656 14.95 -2.44 -2.90
CA LEU A 656 15.18 -3.37 -1.80
C LEU A 656 16.22 -4.42 -2.22
N ILE A 657 17.35 -4.44 -1.52
CA ILE A 657 18.42 -5.41 -1.72
C ILE A 657 18.42 -6.41 -0.56
N GLY A 658 18.14 -7.67 -0.86
CA GLY A 658 18.24 -8.79 0.06
C GLY A 658 19.68 -9.33 0.09
N ILE A 659 20.32 -9.31 1.26
CA ILE A 659 21.64 -9.91 1.48
C ILE A 659 21.43 -11.35 1.96
N ALA A 660 21.76 -12.34 1.12
CA ALA A 660 21.57 -13.76 1.44
C ALA A 660 22.92 -14.50 1.49
N ASP A 661 23.07 -15.40 2.46
CA ASP A 661 24.12 -16.43 2.51
C ASP A 661 23.51 -17.78 2.10
N LEU A 662 23.80 -18.20 0.87
CA LEU A 662 23.31 -19.46 0.32
C LEU A 662 24.32 -20.59 0.60
N TYR A 663 24.20 -21.30 1.72
CA TYR A 663 25.17 -22.35 2.07
C TYR A 663 25.07 -23.57 1.15
N ALA A 664 26.14 -23.82 0.37
CA ALA A 664 26.20 -24.91 -0.61
C ALA A 664 27.64 -25.47 -0.71
N ASN A 665 27.77 -26.80 -0.85
CA ASN A 665 29.06 -27.51 -0.90
C ASN A 665 30.04 -27.08 0.22
N SER A 666 29.57 -27.12 1.47
CA SER A 666 30.33 -26.67 2.66
C SER A 666 30.92 -25.26 2.56
N SER A 667 30.34 -24.41 1.70
CA SER A 667 30.81 -23.07 1.39
C SER A 667 29.67 -22.06 1.54
N HIS A 668 29.98 -20.89 2.11
CA HIS A 668 29.08 -19.74 2.12
C HIS A 668 29.05 -19.09 0.73
N ASN A 669 27.89 -18.61 0.31
CA ASN A 669 27.73 -17.90 -0.97
C ASN A 669 26.92 -16.64 -0.69
N ILE A 670 27.62 -15.62 -0.18
CA ILE A 670 27.02 -14.35 0.17
C ILE A 670 26.75 -13.56 -1.10
N THR A 671 25.51 -13.16 -1.32
CA THR A 671 25.05 -12.51 -2.55
C THR A 671 24.01 -11.42 -2.27
N ALA A 672 23.95 -10.43 -3.16
CA ALA A 672 22.97 -9.35 -3.14
C ALA A 672 21.88 -9.61 -4.17
N ILE A 673 20.64 -9.72 -3.70
CA ILE A 673 19.45 -10.05 -4.50
C ILE A 673 18.59 -8.78 -4.62
N SER A 674 18.22 -8.38 -5.84
CA SER A 674 17.24 -7.31 -6.03
C SER A 674 15.83 -7.87 -5.82
N LEU A 675 15.20 -7.48 -4.72
CA LEU A 675 13.86 -7.94 -4.34
C LEU A 675 12.78 -6.98 -4.83
N ILE A 676 13.04 -5.68 -4.72
CA ILE A 676 12.20 -4.60 -5.26
C ILE A 676 13.13 -3.63 -6.01
N GLY A 677 12.68 -3.12 -7.17
CA GLY A 677 13.44 -2.16 -7.97
C GLY A 677 12.69 -1.71 -9.23
N SER A 678 13.37 -0.92 -10.06
CA SER A 678 12.85 -0.43 -11.34
C SER A 678 13.21 -1.28 -12.57
N THR A 679 14.16 -2.22 -12.43
CA THR A 679 14.67 -3.04 -13.54
C THR A 679 14.09 -4.46 -13.54
N ASN A 680 14.14 -5.13 -14.71
CA ASN A 680 13.73 -6.53 -14.88
C ASN A 680 14.61 -7.56 -14.13
N LYS A 681 15.63 -7.10 -13.38
CA LYS A 681 16.42 -7.93 -12.45
C LYS A 681 15.84 -7.97 -11.03
N ALA A 682 14.89 -7.09 -10.71
CA ALA A 682 14.18 -7.10 -9.44
C ALA A 682 13.06 -8.15 -9.47
N LEU A 683 12.96 -8.96 -8.42
CA LEU A 683 11.88 -9.94 -8.27
C LEU A 683 10.50 -9.26 -8.38
N ILE A 684 10.31 -8.12 -7.72
CA ILE A 684 9.15 -7.24 -7.89
C ILE A 684 9.65 -5.95 -8.56
N GLN A 685 9.20 -5.72 -9.79
CA GLN A 685 9.50 -4.50 -10.54
C GLN A 685 8.32 -3.53 -10.48
N LEU A 686 8.59 -2.30 -10.03
CA LEU A 686 7.63 -1.22 -9.90
C LEU A 686 7.82 -0.15 -10.98
N SER A 687 6.72 0.51 -11.36
CA SER A 687 6.66 1.51 -12.43
C SER A 687 5.52 2.49 -12.21
N GLY A 688 5.60 3.69 -12.80
CA GLY A 688 4.54 4.70 -12.67
C GLY A 688 4.36 5.18 -11.22
N ASN A 689 3.11 5.20 -10.74
CA ASN A 689 2.73 5.53 -9.37
C ASN A 689 2.71 4.32 -8.41
N SER A 690 3.05 3.11 -8.88
CA SER A 690 2.97 1.89 -8.09
C SER A 690 3.92 1.88 -6.88
N TYR A 691 3.48 1.29 -5.78
CA TYR A 691 4.26 1.18 -4.54
C TYR A 691 3.97 -0.13 -3.79
N VAL A 692 4.85 -0.50 -2.86
CA VAL A 692 4.72 -1.70 -2.03
C VAL A 692 4.77 -1.33 -0.55
N GLU A 693 3.77 -1.75 0.22
CA GLU A 693 3.83 -1.70 1.69
C GLU A 693 4.13 -3.10 2.26
N ASN A 694 5.32 -3.25 2.85
CA ASN A 694 5.66 -4.38 3.71
C ASN A 694 5.34 -4.03 5.17
N SER A 695 4.62 -4.89 5.86
CA SER A 695 4.36 -4.80 7.30
C SER A 695 4.57 -6.15 7.97
N TYR A 696 4.93 -6.16 9.26
CA TYR A 696 5.31 -7.38 9.97
C TYR A 696 4.55 -7.49 11.30
N PHE A 697 3.84 -8.59 11.48
CA PHE A 697 3.09 -8.88 12.71
C PHE A 697 3.13 -10.38 13.01
N LEU A 698 3.37 -10.74 14.28
CA LEU A 698 3.48 -12.14 14.74
C LEU A 698 4.33 -13.03 13.81
N LYS A 699 5.52 -12.56 13.40
CA LYS A 699 6.47 -13.28 12.51
C LYS A 699 5.95 -13.58 11.08
N VAL A 700 4.85 -12.98 10.65
CA VAL A 700 4.33 -12.99 9.27
C VAL A 700 4.49 -11.60 8.66
N HIS A 701 4.95 -11.55 7.41
CA HIS A 701 4.93 -10.36 6.57
C HIS A 701 3.59 -10.24 5.84
N THR A 702 3.00 -9.05 5.82
CA THR A 702 1.95 -8.69 4.87
C THR A 702 2.53 -7.72 3.86
N LEU A 703 2.51 -8.13 2.58
CA LEU A 703 3.10 -7.45 1.44
C LEU A 703 2.00 -6.99 0.50
N ASP A 704 1.58 -5.74 0.64
CA ASP A 704 0.58 -5.13 -0.24
C ASP A 704 1.29 -4.46 -1.43
N ILE A 705 1.00 -4.93 -2.64
CA ILE A 705 1.49 -4.36 -3.90
C ILE A 705 0.37 -3.50 -4.50
N TYR A 706 0.56 -2.19 -4.54
CA TYR A 706 -0.39 -1.22 -5.06
C TYR A 706 0.01 -0.77 -6.47
N GLY A 707 -0.94 -0.80 -7.40
CA GLY A 707 -0.75 -0.41 -8.79
C GLY A 707 -0.20 -1.54 -9.68
N SER A 708 0.15 -1.21 -10.92
CA SER A 708 0.67 -2.18 -11.90
C SER A 708 2.15 -2.50 -11.63
N ALA A 709 2.49 -3.79 -11.68
CA ALA A 709 3.83 -4.29 -11.35
C ALA A 709 4.19 -5.54 -12.18
N SER A 710 5.47 -5.90 -12.23
CA SER A 710 5.89 -7.20 -12.77
C SER A 710 6.55 -8.05 -11.69
N ILE A 711 6.20 -9.34 -11.65
CA ILE A 711 6.89 -10.34 -10.83
C ILE A 711 7.81 -11.14 -11.76
N ASN A 712 9.08 -10.75 -11.78
CA ASN A 712 10.10 -11.38 -12.61
C ASN A 712 10.57 -12.70 -11.97
N SER A 713 11.49 -13.41 -12.63
CA SER A 713 12.14 -14.56 -12.00
C SER A 713 13.40 -14.17 -11.23
N LEU A 714 13.61 -14.88 -10.11
CA LEU A 714 14.78 -14.75 -9.27
C LEU A 714 15.91 -15.62 -9.82
N TYR A 715 17.05 -15.01 -10.11
CA TYR A 715 18.30 -15.72 -10.41
C TYR A 715 19.17 -15.79 -9.16
N LEU A 716 19.57 -16.99 -8.75
CA LEU A 716 20.52 -17.24 -7.66
C LEU A 716 21.73 -18.02 -8.16
N GLU A 717 22.86 -17.88 -7.47
CA GLU A 717 24.15 -18.41 -7.89
C GLU A 717 24.96 -18.93 -6.70
N ILE A 718 25.59 -20.10 -6.84
CA ILE A 718 26.28 -20.82 -5.76
C ILE A 718 27.53 -21.57 -6.26
N ASN A 719 28.50 -21.85 -5.39
CA ASN A 719 29.72 -22.57 -5.72
C ASN A 719 29.49 -24.04 -6.12
N SER A 720 30.22 -24.49 -7.15
CA SER A 720 30.12 -25.85 -7.71
C SER A 720 30.63 -26.94 -6.75
N PRO A 721 29.96 -28.12 -6.65
CA PRO A 721 30.40 -29.25 -5.81
C PRO A 721 31.81 -29.81 -6.04
N LYS A 722 32.50 -29.43 -7.13
CA LYS A 722 33.89 -29.83 -7.41
C LYS A 722 34.86 -28.64 -7.54
N GLY A 723 34.56 -27.51 -6.90
CA GLY A 723 35.54 -26.44 -6.66
C GLY A 723 36.04 -25.71 -7.90
N SER A 724 35.27 -25.72 -9.00
CA SER A 724 35.56 -24.94 -10.20
C SER A 724 34.25 -24.44 -10.82
N GLY A 725 34.14 -23.11 -10.93
CA GLY A 725 32.94 -22.41 -11.39
C GLY A 725 31.80 -22.35 -10.36
N LYS A 726 30.77 -21.58 -10.71
CA LYS A 726 29.51 -21.46 -9.99
C LYS A 726 28.36 -22.06 -10.81
N ILE A 727 27.28 -22.41 -10.13
CA ILE A 727 26.04 -22.92 -10.70
C ILE A 727 24.96 -21.87 -10.46
N GLY A 728 24.46 -21.29 -11.56
CA GLY A 728 23.29 -20.41 -11.54
C GLY A 728 22.00 -21.18 -11.73
N PHE A 729 20.91 -20.72 -11.12
CA PHE A 729 19.56 -21.19 -11.39
C PHE A 729 18.55 -20.04 -11.39
N ASP A 730 17.49 -20.21 -12.17
CA ASP A 730 16.51 -19.17 -12.49
C ASP A 730 15.11 -19.70 -12.18
N THR A 731 14.33 -18.99 -11.35
CA THR A 731 13.06 -19.52 -10.87
C THR A 731 11.96 -19.59 -11.92
N LYS A 732 12.15 -19.06 -13.14
CA LYS A 732 11.19 -19.21 -14.26
C LYS A 732 10.96 -20.67 -14.66
N ASP A 733 11.96 -21.53 -14.52
CA ASP A 733 11.86 -22.94 -14.89
C ASP A 733 11.04 -23.74 -13.85
N VAL A 734 10.83 -23.22 -12.63
CA VAL A 734 10.16 -23.90 -11.49
C VAL A 734 8.91 -23.14 -11.01
N LEU A 735 8.21 -23.67 -9.99
CA LEU A 735 7.14 -22.97 -9.27
C LEU A 735 7.73 -22.20 -8.08
N PHE A 736 7.67 -20.87 -8.11
CA PHE A 736 8.20 -20.01 -7.06
C PHE A 736 7.27 -19.99 -5.83
N PRO A 737 7.78 -20.22 -4.60
CA PRO A 737 6.96 -20.35 -3.40
C PRO A 737 6.49 -19.02 -2.83
N ILE A 738 5.21 -18.94 -2.46
CA ILE A 738 4.69 -18.00 -1.47
C ILE A 738 4.52 -18.82 -0.18
N SER A 739 5.40 -18.60 0.79
CA SER A 739 5.40 -19.35 2.07
C SER A 739 4.48 -18.69 3.11
N TRP A 740 4.15 -19.43 4.17
CA TRP A 740 3.37 -18.95 5.34
C TRP A 740 4.00 -17.75 6.09
N HIS A 741 5.22 -17.33 5.72
CA HIS A 741 5.76 -16.05 6.17
C HIS A 741 5.18 -14.85 5.40
N TRP A 742 4.33 -15.06 4.40
CA TRP A 742 3.77 -14.04 3.53
C TRP A 742 2.24 -14.16 3.37
N ASN A 743 1.56 -13.07 3.69
CA ASN A 743 0.29 -12.69 3.08
C ASN A 743 0.60 -11.67 1.98
N ILE A 744 0.24 -11.93 0.73
CA ILE A 744 0.44 -11.00 -0.38
C ILE A 744 -0.92 -10.51 -0.87
N SER A 745 -1.09 -9.19 -0.99
CA SER A 745 -2.29 -8.59 -1.59
C SER A 745 -1.89 -7.76 -2.81
N LEU A 746 -2.58 -7.96 -3.93
CA LEU A 746 -2.42 -7.18 -5.15
C LEU A 746 -3.59 -6.20 -5.23
N LYS A 747 -3.31 -4.88 -5.23
CA LYS A 747 -4.28 -3.81 -4.94
C LYS A 747 -4.29 -2.71 -6.00
N ALA A 748 -5.47 -2.17 -6.26
CA ALA A 748 -5.67 -0.95 -7.03
C ALA A 748 -5.18 0.29 -6.26
N ILE A 749 -4.72 1.32 -6.97
CA ILE A 749 -4.56 2.68 -6.42
C ILE A 749 -5.84 3.43 -6.75
N ASP A 750 -6.49 4.04 -5.75
CA ASP A 750 -7.72 4.85 -5.86
C ASP A 750 -8.88 4.23 -6.66
N GLY A 751 -8.87 2.91 -6.81
CA GLY A 751 -9.85 2.13 -7.59
C GLY A 751 -9.53 2.00 -9.08
N GLU A 752 -8.41 2.54 -9.57
CA GLU A 752 -7.96 2.37 -10.96
C GLU A 752 -7.60 0.92 -11.30
N LYS A 753 -7.66 0.56 -12.59
CA LYS A 753 -7.33 -0.80 -13.04
C LYS A 753 -5.83 -1.05 -13.00
N ALA A 754 -5.41 -2.03 -12.20
CA ALA A 754 -4.00 -2.43 -12.08
C ALA A 754 -3.76 -3.82 -12.72
N THR A 755 -2.58 -4.04 -13.28
CA THR A 755 -2.15 -5.37 -13.77
C THR A 755 -0.82 -5.78 -13.13
N VAL A 756 -0.80 -6.96 -12.52
CA VAL A 756 0.40 -7.60 -11.99
C VAL A 756 0.79 -8.76 -12.90
N THR A 757 1.96 -8.66 -13.53
CA THR A 757 2.38 -9.57 -14.62
C THR A 757 3.55 -10.45 -14.20
N CYS A 758 3.33 -11.76 -14.10
CA CYS A 758 4.35 -12.76 -13.83
C CYS A 758 4.90 -13.37 -15.14
N ALA A 759 5.45 -12.55 -16.04
CA ALA A 759 5.63 -12.88 -17.48
C ALA A 759 6.20 -14.28 -17.78
N SER A 760 7.20 -14.73 -17.00
CA SER A 760 7.72 -16.11 -17.03
C SER A 760 7.68 -16.81 -15.68
N GLN A 761 7.20 -16.17 -14.62
CA GLN A 761 7.28 -16.70 -13.26
C GLN A 761 6.01 -17.44 -12.85
N LYS A 762 6.09 -18.77 -12.83
CA LYS A 762 5.05 -19.65 -12.30
C LYS A 762 5.05 -19.57 -10.76
N LEU A 763 3.88 -19.60 -10.13
CA LEU A 763 3.72 -19.42 -8.68
C LEU A 763 3.20 -20.68 -8.01
N LYS A 764 3.56 -20.88 -6.74
CA LYS A 764 2.85 -21.81 -5.84
C LYS A 764 2.59 -21.19 -4.47
N ILE A 765 1.38 -21.38 -3.95
CA ILE A 765 0.99 -20.97 -2.60
C ILE A 765 1.15 -22.19 -1.69
N MET A 766 2.06 -22.08 -0.73
CA MET A 766 2.33 -23.13 0.25
C MET A 766 1.22 -23.13 1.34
N PRO A 767 1.06 -24.21 2.12
CA PRO A 767 0.13 -24.23 3.25
C PRO A 767 0.39 -23.08 4.23
N GLY A 768 -0.68 -22.49 4.76
CA GLY A 768 -0.66 -21.32 5.65
C GLY A 768 -0.33 -19.98 4.97
N ALA A 769 -0.08 -19.95 3.65
CA ALA A 769 0.19 -18.72 2.90
C ALA A 769 -1.08 -18.17 2.22
N ILE A 770 -1.13 -16.85 1.98
CA ILE A 770 -2.28 -16.18 1.34
C ILE A 770 -1.81 -15.33 0.17
N LEU A 771 -2.48 -15.46 -0.98
CA LEU A 771 -2.42 -14.51 -2.09
C LEU A 771 -3.84 -13.99 -2.40
N THR A 772 -4.02 -12.68 -2.30
CA THR A 772 -5.28 -11.99 -2.62
C THR A 772 -5.10 -11.12 -3.86
N VAL A 773 -5.99 -11.27 -4.84
CA VAL A 773 -6.12 -10.38 -6.00
C VAL A 773 -7.38 -9.54 -5.80
N ASP A 774 -7.22 -8.28 -5.37
CA ASP A 774 -8.37 -7.44 -5.03
C ASP A 774 -9.11 -6.89 -6.27
N LYS A 775 -10.28 -6.28 -6.03
CA LYS A 775 -11.11 -5.66 -7.06
C LYS A 775 -10.29 -4.70 -7.93
N ASN A 776 -10.62 -4.67 -9.23
CA ASN A 776 -9.95 -3.91 -10.28
C ASN A 776 -8.48 -4.28 -10.56
N VAL A 777 -7.95 -5.35 -9.94
CA VAL A 777 -6.61 -5.88 -10.22
C VAL A 777 -6.69 -7.13 -11.10
N THR A 778 -5.78 -7.24 -12.07
CA THR A 778 -5.59 -8.44 -12.89
C THR A 778 -4.23 -9.07 -12.62
N LEU A 779 -4.21 -10.32 -12.14
CA LEU A 779 -2.99 -11.14 -12.04
C LEU A 779 -2.84 -11.98 -13.30
N LYS A 780 -1.74 -11.80 -14.05
CA LYS A 780 -1.40 -12.59 -15.24
C LYS A 780 -0.21 -13.49 -14.95
N THR A 781 -0.36 -14.83 -15.02
CA THR A 781 0.74 -15.78 -14.72
C THR A 781 0.67 -17.06 -15.57
N PRO A 782 1.79 -17.60 -16.09
CA PRO A 782 1.77 -18.84 -16.86
C PRO A 782 1.16 -20.03 -16.10
N ALA A 783 1.48 -20.20 -14.81
CA ALA A 783 0.91 -21.25 -13.99
C ALA A 783 0.84 -20.86 -12.51
N ILE A 784 -0.23 -21.25 -11.83
CA ILE A 784 -0.38 -21.07 -10.38
C ILE A 784 -0.95 -22.32 -9.68
N ALA A 785 -0.23 -22.79 -8.66
CA ALA A 785 -0.56 -23.95 -7.84
C ALA A 785 -0.94 -23.54 -6.41
N VAL A 786 -1.94 -24.18 -5.81
CA VAL A 786 -2.36 -23.96 -4.42
C VAL A 786 -2.35 -25.29 -3.67
N TYR A 787 -1.57 -25.37 -2.60
CA TYR A 787 -1.40 -26.61 -1.81
C TYR A 787 -2.27 -26.62 -0.55
N ASP A 788 -2.82 -27.80 -0.22
CA ASP A 788 -3.61 -28.05 0.99
C ASP A 788 -2.72 -28.45 2.20
N ASP A 789 -3.31 -28.49 3.40
CA ASP A 789 -2.61 -28.81 4.66
C ASP A 789 -1.92 -30.20 4.67
N SER A 790 -2.31 -31.09 3.75
CA SER A 790 -1.79 -32.45 3.62
C SER A 790 -0.43 -32.50 2.90
N PHE A 791 -0.09 -31.46 2.14
CA PHE A 791 1.20 -31.33 1.47
C PHE A 791 2.35 -31.32 2.48
N GLN A 792 3.37 -32.14 2.24
CA GLN A 792 4.56 -32.25 3.09
C GLN A 792 5.82 -32.05 2.26
N ASP A 793 6.49 -30.91 2.43
CA ASP A 793 7.85 -30.72 1.92
C ASP A 793 8.82 -31.53 2.78
N VAL A 794 9.17 -32.73 2.31
CA VAL A 794 10.08 -33.64 3.00
C VAL A 794 11.53 -33.20 2.79
N GLY A 795 11.91 -32.18 3.57
CA GLY A 795 13.27 -31.68 3.67
C GLY A 795 14.27 -32.73 4.16
N ILE A 796 15.56 -32.36 4.14
CA ILE A 796 16.70 -33.27 4.34
C ILE A 796 16.75 -33.91 5.75
N GLN A 797 15.99 -33.39 6.73
CA GLN A 797 15.85 -33.94 8.08
C GLN A 797 14.39 -34.23 8.40
N SER A 798 14.12 -35.39 9.01
CA SER A 798 12.77 -35.95 9.12
C SER A 798 11.99 -35.46 10.33
N SER A 799 11.16 -34.43 10.15
CA SER A 799 9.86 -34.28 10.85
C SER A 799 8.94 -33.34 10.06
N LYS A 800 7.65 -33.25 10.45
CA LYS A 800 6.63 -32.43 9.77
C LYS A 800 6.90 -30.92 9.89
N TYR A 801 6.11 -30.11 9.18
CA TYR A 801 5.92 -28.64 9.26
C TYR A 801 5.60 -28.07 10.68
N GLN A 802 6.21 -28.59 11.76
CA GLN A 802 5.72 -28.40 13.14
C GLN A 802 6.80 -28.12 14.19
N ALA A 803 8.08 -28.46 13.96
CA ALA A 803 9.11 -28.33 15.00
C ALA A 803 9.42 -26.87 15.38
N ASP A 804 9.75 -26.03 14.40
CA ASP A 804 10.12 -24.61 14.59
C ASP A 804 8.94 -23.64 14.36
N TYR A 805 7.74 -24.19 14.17
CA TYR A 805 6.60 -23.51 13.54
C TYR A 805 5.59 -22.99 14.57
N ALA A 806 5.95 -21.94 15.30
CA ALA A 806 5.03 -21.24 16.21
C ALA A 806 3.87 -20.48 15.51
N LEU A 807 3.69 -20.66 14.19
CA LEU A 807 2.82 -19.87 13.31
C LEU A 807 1.97 -20.69 12.34
N TYR A 808 2.40 -21.90 11.97
CA TYR A 808 1.63 -22.71 11.02
C TYR A 808 0.43 -23.30 11.74
N ASP A 809 -0.73 -22.74 11.42
CA ASP A 809 -2.01 -23.04 12.07
C ASP A 809 -2.75 -24.23 11.43
N GLY A 810 -2.12 -24.92 10.47
CA GLY A 810 -2.69 -26.08 9.78
C GLY A 810 -3.70 -25.74 8.69
N ARG A 811 -3.74 -24.49 8.20
CA ARG A 811 -4.60 -24.12 7.07
C ARG A 811 -3.97 -24.43 5.71
N ASP A 812 -4.84 -24.76 4.75
CA ASP A 812 -4.54 -24.75 3.31
C ASP A 812 -3.91 -23.41 2.88
N GLY A 813 -3.12 -23.44 1.81
CA GLY A 813 -2.76 -22.24 1.07
C GLY A 813 -4.01 -21.60 0.44
N GLN A 814 -4.08 -20.27 0.43
CA GLN A 814 -5.30 -19.55 0.03
C GLN A 814 -5.06 -18.65 -1.18
N LEU A 815 -5.74 -18.96 -2.29
CA LEU A 815 -5.87 -18.04 -3.44
C LEU A 815 -7.27 -17.39 -3.40
N ILE A 816 -7.29 -16.09 -3.14
CA ILE A 816 -8.51 -15.28 -3.10
C ILE A 816 -8.52 -14.38 -4.33
N VAL A 817 -9.53 -14.51 -5.19
CA VAL A 817 -9.67 -13.70 -6.41
C VAL A 817 -10.97 -12.90 -6.31
N ASN A 818 -10.83 -11.60 -6.04
CA ASN A 818 -11.93 -10.61 -6.06
C ASN A 818 -11.85 -9.71 -7.32
N GLY A 819 -10.67 -9.63 -7.95
CA GLY A 819 -10.45 -9.06 -9.27
C GLY A 819 -10.43 -10.13 -10.37
N ALA A 820 -9.37 -10.14 -11.19
CA ALA A 820 -9.20 -11.07 -12.30
C ALA A 820 -7.91 -11.90 -12.18
N LEU A 821 -7.99 -13.19 -12.52
CA LEU A 821 -6.86 -14.09 -12.70
C LEU A 821 -6.84 -14.61 -14.14
N GLU A 822 -5.75 -14.34 -14.87
CA GLU A 822 -5.47 -14.91 -16.19
C GLU A 822 -4.27 -15.84 -16.10
N CYS A 823 -4.41 -17.08 -16.58
CA CYS A 823 -3.31 -18.05 -16.56
C CYS A 823 -3.39 -19.12 -17.65
N THR A 824 -2.27 -19.76 -17.95
CA THR A 824 -2.29 -20.95 -18.82
C THR A 824 -2.74 -22.18 -18.04
N SER A 825 -2.31 -22.34 -16.80
CA SER A 825 -2.76 -23.43 -15.92
C SER A 825 -2.97 -23.02 -14.45
N LEU A 826 -4.03 -23.54 -13.86
CA LEU A 826 -4.40 -23.32 -12.45
C LEU A 826 -4.79 -24.66 -11.82
N GLY A 827 -4.29 -24.93 -10.61
CA GLY A 827 -4.59 -26.15 -9.85
C GLY A 827 -4.59 -25.90 -8.35
N GLY A 828 -5.44 -26.64 -7.62
CA GLY A 828 -5.69 -26.43 -6.19
C GLY A 828 -6.99 -25.67 -5.93
N VAL A 829 -7.09 -25.01 -4.78
CA VAL A 829 -8.30 -24.35 -4.28
C VAL A 829 -8.29 -22.84 -4.59
N VAL A 830 -9.40 -22.31 -5.13
CA VAL A 830 -9.61 -20.87 -5.32
C VAL A 830 -10.96 -20.42 -4.76
N THR A 831 -10.96 -19.24 -4.13
CA THR A 831 -12.16 -18.62 -3.53
C THR A 831 -12.40 -17.21 -4.09
N ALA A 832 -13.66 -16.82 -4.25
CA ALA A 832 -14.08 -15.41 -4.31
C ALA A 832 -14.94 -15.07 -3.09
N ASN A 833 -14.78 -13.85 -2.59
CA ASN A 833 -15.62 -13.26 -1.53
C ASN A 833 -16.59 -12.20 -2.09
N GLU A 834 -16.57 -11.99 -3.40
CA GLU A 834 -17.17 -10.85 -4.10
C GLU A 834 -17.71 -11.30 -5.46
N ASP A 835 -18.82 -10.68 -5.90
CA ASP A 835 -19.37 -10.90 -7.24
C ASP A 835 -18.61 -10.07 -8.29
N GLY A 836 -18.59 -10.56 -9.54
CA GLY A 836 -17.88 -9.94 -10.67
C GLY A 836 -16.41 -10.37 -10.82
N ALA A 837 -15.85 -11.10 -9.86
CA ALA A 837 -14.50 -11.67 -9.97
C ALA A 837 -14.40 -12.68 -11.12
N THR A 838 -13.26 -12.76 -11.80
CA THR A 838 -13.08 -13.64 -12.98
C THR A 838 -11.82 -14.50 -12.92
N ILE A 839 -11.91 -15.74 -13.39
CA ILE A 839 -10.77 -16.64 -13.59
C ILE A 839 -10.79 -17.11 -15.05
N SER A 840 -9.72 -16.90 -15.80
CA SER A 840 -9.53 -17.41 -17.16
C SER A 840 -8.32 -18.36 -17.16
N CYS A 841 -8.55 -19.66 -17.41
CA CYS A 841 -7.47 -20.64 -17.48
C CYS A 841 -7.58 -21.58 -18.69
N SER A 842 -6.47 -21.74 -19.43
CA SER A 842 -6.39 -22.72 -20.55
C SER A 842 -6.29 -24.18 -20.07
N SER A 843 -6.06 -24.39 -18.77
CA SER A 843 -5.98 -25.69 -18.12
C SER A 843 -6.40 -25.59 -16.65
N ASN A 844 -7.20 -26.56 -16.21
CA ASN A 844 -7.63 -26.77 -14.83
C ASN A 844 -6.65 -27.67 -14.02
N SER A 845 -5.43 -27.85 -14.52
CA SER A 845 -4.44 -28.77 -13.98
C SER A 845 -3.01 -28.21 -14.06
N VAL A 846 -2.25 -28.28 -12.97
CA VAL A 846 -0.83 -27.86 -12.95
C VAL A 846 0.07 -29.05 -12.63
N ASP A 847 1.03 -29.33 -13.53
CA ASP A 847 2.14 -30.27 -13.30
C ASP A 847 3.11 -29.67 -12.27
N THR A 848 3.09 -30.22 -11.05
CA THR A 848 4.01 -29.89 -9.97
C THR A 848 5.03 -31.03 -9.80
N PRO A 849 6.24 -30.92 -10.38
CA PRO A 849 7.36 -31.74 -9.98
C PRO A 849 7.87 -31.27 -8.61
N GLU A 850 7.60 -32.04 -7.57
CA GLU A 850 8.14 -31.80 -6.22
C GLU A 850 8.77 -33.07 -5.64
N LEU A 851 9.65 -32.89 -4.66
CA LEU A 851 10.45 -33.97 -4.09
C LEU A 851 9.76 -34.65 -2.91
N THR A 852 9.07 -35.77 -3.16
CA THR A 852 8.55 -36.63 -2.10
C THR A 852 9.56 -37.69 -1.67
N ALA A 853 10.08 -37.52 -0.46
CA ALA A 853 10.93 -38.43 0.32
C ALA A 853 12.39 -38.61 -0.14
N TYR A 854 13.29 -38.68 0.85
CA TYR A 854 14.70 -39.05 0.69
C TYR A 854 15.00 -40.33 1.47
N THR A 855 14.46 -41.47 1.02
CA THR A 855 14.79 -42.79 1.57
C THR A 855 15.13 -43.77 0.44
N ALA A 856 16.38 -44.22 0.39
CA ALA A 856 16.85 -45.24 -0.55
C ALA A 856 16.38 -46.67 -0.20
N ALA A 857 15.25 -46.79 0.51
CA ALA A 857 14.66 -48.05 0.95
C ALA A 857 13.14 -47.90 1.15
N ASN A 858 12.41 -48.93 0.72
CA ASN A 858 11.03 -49.27 1.09
C ASN A 858 9.93 -48.21 0.79
N LEU A 859 9.45 -48.23 -0.45
CA LEU A 859 8.08 -47.83 -0.77
C LEU A 859 7.09 -48.83 -0.12
N SER A 860 6.37 -48.39 0.91
CA SER A 860 5.11 -49.02 1.33
C SER A 860 4.08 -47.94 1.64
N SER A 861 2.85 -48.14 1.16
CA SER A 861 1.82 -47.10 1.08
C SER A 861 1.28 -46.69 2.46
N MET A 862 1.33 -45.39 2.77
CA MET A 862 0.31 -44.78 3.62
C MET A 862 -0.79 -44.21 2.73
N ASN A 863 -2.05 -44.55 3.05
CA ASN A 863 -3.22 -44.19 2.27
C ASN A 863 -4.14 -43.34 3.17
N LEU A 864 -4.33 -42.08 2.79
CA LEU A 864 -5.25 -41.12 3.44
C LEU A 864 -6.08 -40.43 2.35
N GLY A 865 -7.27 -39.96 2.71
CA GLY A 865 -8.35 -39.72 1.77
C GLY A 865 -8.09 -38.66 0.69
N SER A 866 -8.32 -39.03 -0.57
CA SER A 866 -8.58 -38.12 -1.70
C SER A 866 -7.49 -37.11 -2.12
N ALA A 867 -6.21 -37.41 -1.88
CA ALA A 867 -5.10 -36.87 -2.67
C ALA A 867 -3.94 -37.88 -2.73
N THR A 868 -3.82 -38.65 -3.83
CA THR A 868 -2.85 -39.75 -3.93
C THR A 868 -1.49 -39.26 -4.44
N TYR A 869 -0.72 -38.61 -3.57
CA TYR A 869 0.65 -38.13 -3.84
C TYR A 869 1.58 -39.28 -4.30
N SER A 870 2.39 -39.03 -5.34
CA SER A 870 3.37 -39.99 -5.91
C SER A 870 4.62 -39.28 -6.47
N SER A 871 5.71 -40.00 -6.74
CA SER A 871 7.07 -39.45 -6.83
C SER A 871 7.48 -38.81 -8.17
N ASP A 872 6.75 -39.06 -9.26
CA ASP A 872 7.16 -38.64 -10.61
C ASP A 872 6.07 -37.82 -11.29
N LYS A 873 6.08 -36.51 -10.96
CA LYS A 873 5.07 -35.48 -11.26
C LYS A 873 3.74 -35.70 -10.54
N GLN A 874 3.26 -34.64 -9.90
CA GLN A 874 1.94 -34.57 -9.30
C GLN A 874 1.12 -33.49 -10.01
N THR A 875 -0.16 -33.73 -10.23
CA THR A 875 -1.03 -32.81 -10.97
C THR A 875 -2.12 -32.29 -10.03
N LEU A 876 -2.01 -31.02 -9.63
CA LEU A 876 -3.05 -30.36 -8.82
C LEU A 876 -4.25 -30.04 -9.71
N THR A 877 -5.46 -30.45 -9.29
CA THR A 877 -6.72 -30.20 -10.01
C THR A 877 -7.44 -29.00 -9.39
N LEU A 878 -8.11 -28.18 -10.21
CA LEU A 878 -8.86 -27.01 -9.76
C LEU A 878 -10.20 -27.37 -9.08
N ALA A 879 -10.39 -26.89 -7.84
CA ALA A 879 -11.67 -26.82 -7.14
C ALA A 879 -11.99 -25.37 -6.75
N ILE A 880 -13.22 -24.91 -6.99
CA ILE A 880 -13.60 -23.50 -6.78
C ILE A 880 -14.71 -23.37 -5.71
N TYR A 881 -14.61 -22.31 -4.91
CA TYR A 881 -15.45 -22.01 -3.74
C TYR A 881 -15.91 -20.54 -3.72
N SER A 882 -16.92 -20.26 -2.91
CA SER A 882 -17.48 -18.91 -2.69
C SER A 882 -17.76 -18.65 -1.20
N ASN A 883 -17.70 -17.38 -0.80
CA ASN A 883 -18.11 -16.87 0.53
C ASN A 883 -17.52 -17.58 1.77
N GLY A 884 -16.39 -18.28 1.61
CA GLY A 884 -15.62 -18.91 2.69
C GLY A 884 -16.31 -20.05 3.46
N ASN A 885 -17.51 -20.50 3.06
CA ASN A 885 -18.27 -21.49 3.81
C ASN A 885 -19.33 -22.23 2.96
N VAL A 886 -19.69 -23.45 3.40
CA VAL A 886 -20.82 -24.31 2.94
C VAL A 886 -20.57 -25.29 1.76
N SER A 887 -20.24 -26.53 2.16
CA SER A 887 -20.65 -27.85 1.64
C SER A 887 -20.44 -28.31 0.18
N THR A 888 -20.20 -27.48 -0.82
CA THR A 888 -20.10 -27.96 -2.23
C THR A 888 -18.78 -27.63 -2.92
N LYS A 889 -17.86 -28.61 -2.97
CA LYS A 889 -16.68 -28.54 -3.86
C LYS A 889 -17.12 -28.78 -5.30
N GLN A 890 -16.79 -27.89 -6.22
CA GLN A 890 -16.99 -28.10 -7.66
C GLN A 890 -15.65 -28.19 -8.39
N THR A 891 -15.42 -29.30 -9.11
CA THR A 891 -14.25 -29.47 -9.99
C THR A 891 -14.50 -28.72 -11.29
N ALA A 892 -13.65 -27.74 -11.59
CA ALA A 892 -13.77 -26.95 -12.81
C ALA A 892 -13.03 -27.59 -13.99
N SER A 893 -13.38 -27.14 -15.20
CA SER A 893 -12.74 -27.47 -16.48
C SER A 893 -11.93 -26.27 -16.98
N ALA A 894 -11.12 -26.41 -18.03
CA ALA A 894 -10.49 -25.25 -18.67
C ALA A 894 -11.55 -24.28 -19.25
N GLY A 895 -11.30 -22.97 -19.16
CA GLY A 895 -12.15 -21.90 -19.69
C GLY A 895 -12.19 -20.66 -18.79
N THR A 896 -13.14 -19.77 -19.07
CA THR A 896 -13.40 -18.56 -18.27
C THR A 896 -14.55 -18.79 -17.29
N TYR A 897 -14.41 -18.27 -16.09
CA TYR A 897 -15.36 -18.36 -14.98
C TYR A 897 -15.59 -16.98 -14.35
N THR A 898 -16.81 -16.74 -13.87
CA THR A 898 -17.21 -15.50 -13.19
C THR A 898 -17.96 -15.80 -11.89
N SER A 899 -17.64 -15.07 -10.82
CA SER A 899 -18.35 -15.10 -9.54
C SER A 899 -19.66 -14.31 -9.63
N ILE A 900 -20.80 -14.97 -9.39
CA ILE A 900 -22.15 -14.39 -9.49
C ILE A 900 -23.06 -15.01 -8.42
N GLY A 901 -23.70 -14.17 -7.59
CA GLY A 901 -24.67 -14.59 -6.58
C GLY A 901 -24.10 -15.51 -5.51
N GLY A 902 -22.80 -15.44 -5.23
CA GLY A 902 -22.11 -16.37 -4.34
C GLY A 902 -21.90 -17.77 -4.94
N GLY A 903 -21.74 -17.89 -6.26
CA GLY A 903 -21.32 -19.11 -6.94
C GLY A 903 -20.53 -18.82 -8.21
N TRP A 904 -19.74 -19.77 -8.70
CA TRP A 904 -18.97 -19.62 -9.94
C TRP A 904 -19.73 -20.17 -11.15
N GLN A 905 -19.89 -19.35 -12.18
CA GLN A 905 -20.47 -19.75 -13.47
C GLN A 905 -19.38 -19.77 -14.54
N LYS A 906 -19.37 -20.80 -15.40
CA LYS A 906 -18.50 -20.84 -16.57
C LYS A 906 -19.11 -19.96 -17.67
N ALA A 907 -18.29 -19.17 -18.36
CA ALA A 907 -18.69 -18.56 -19.62
C ALA A 907 -19.00 -19.65 -20.66
N SER A 908 -20.05 -19.42 -21.45
CA SER A 908 -20.56 -20.34 -22.49
C SER A 908 -19.64 -20.42 -23.70
#